data_AF-A0A3B4U794-F1
#
_entry.id   AF-A0A3B4U794-F1
#
_cell.length_a   1.000
_cell.length_b   1.000
_cell.length_c   1.000
_cell.angle_alpha   90.00
_cell.angle_beta   90.00
_cell.angle_gamma   90.00
#
_symmetry.space_group_name_H-M   'P 1'
#
loop_
_entity.id
_entity.type
_entity.pdbx_description
1 polymer ?
#
loop_
_entity_poly.entity_id
_entity_poly.type
_entity_poly.pdbx_seq_one_letter_code
_entity_poly.pdbx_strand_id
1 'polypeptide(L)'
;LSPLKWVWTSQQKLSITGPLIGPGRDHSNNTASGHFLYVTAPDGELTADWAAFQSPLLEPTNSSHPCKMVMYTHQFGPRSGGLTVLVADHKIYPVWERGGALGDVWVKAEVEIVTDFPFQVSTSPQFIFRILMLTGAYTNYSIPKFPKPPKDPCAEPDQMCNFHPDCAGAEDEAKCGDFSYPEGSSGWTDTSIGNQGWMYENLAGEYLYVAKAPGQQLTEAQTRTPLLGPSGPACTLSFDFAVTGNPDHIGEVSLRVIDSLLGMQPKLWEFSGKTGIGEAEWQNASVTLGARKHRFQLAFEARAVKLCPCAKIKVKNVRFLSCYADYFPSSPTGLSCNFENDLCGWYQDNSDNFDWTMLSGMDHTIGIGKSLVVDMWSPSLRGLFGRLVSFPQLPSSTDQCLSFFYKLYGPNTGALNVKLLDKHGYETVLWTRSGAHGNMWHETHCTVPQQPTGFRLMFEAVRSGFDGQVAIDDVAFVARPCTVPRMCSFEGQRCGYTSSGQAHWLHRSGYSTTIAGPKTDHTLETELGFYMMANTAANILPSGSTAVLTSPVRQGTARTECVHFWYHMGGVNPGSLTVYMKPVKGDRVKIFSDSLNQGDVWRHGNGNISSALVDWQLEFEVVGAGGKDTHVAVDDIFLSAHPCESQGSRCNLERGMCSWSNTQNIKADKLDWELTSQEAERHYSTPTEDHTLESNTLCHFLFLPSSNRTAGSQNAQLLSPHLRLDVCDAFTFSYFITQPIRLWVWRLSEGRLHQLLVVNDLGRPWRRFDINITSTEEYQIVFEGMKGTSGTLALDDIEYTIGVNCAKEVTDPISKSDNRGGMAASVIVVLLLIATLVSLLYYYLRIRPEVQAMTGPSSSSPPTGGGFTNESYEPDLTVSSSDIQTFDSTKG
;
A
#
# COMPACT_ATOMS: atom_id res chain seq x y z
N LEU A 1 56.16 11.50 7.74
CA LEU A 1 55.74 11.95 9.09
C LEU A 1 54.46 12.72 8.90
N SER A 2 53.34 12.17 9.38
CA SER A 2 52.00 12.75 9.18
C SER A 2 51.91 14.18 9.73
N PRO A 3 51.15 15.09 9.08
CA PRO A 3 50.89 16.44 9.55
C PRO A 3 49.92 16.49 10.74
N LEU A 4 49.22 15.39 11.05
CA LEU A 4 48.21 15.35 12.10
C LEU A 4 48.82 15.07 13.47
N LYS A 5 48.45 15.91 14.44
CA LYS A 5 48.93 15.84 15.82
C LYS A 5 47.77 15.88 16.79
N TRP A 6 47.87 15.08 17.84
CA TRP A 6 47.00 15.18 19.00
C TRP A 6 47.30 16.47 19.76
N VAL A 7 46.25 17.23 20.07
CA VAL A 7 46.32 18.49 20.80
C VAL A 7 45.52 18.34 22.10
N TRP A 8 46.13 18.69 23.22
CA TRP A 8 45.42 18.78 24.49
C TRP A 8 44.77 20.16 24.63
N THR A 9 43.45 20.20 24.74
CA THR A 9 42.67 21.45 24.72
C THR A 9 41.42 21.34 25.59
N SER A 10 40.63 22.42 25.64
CA SER A 10 39.30 22.49 26.27
C SER A 10 38.35 23.27 25.36
N GLN A 11 37.04 23.20 25.62
CA GLN A 11 36.07 23.92 24.80
C GLN A 11 36.32 25.44 24.82
N GLN A 12 36.67 25.99 25.98
CA GLN A 12 36.98 27.43 26.13
C GLN A 12 38.17 27.90 25.27
N LYS A 13 39.10 27.00 24.92
CA LYS A 13 40.25 27.30 24.06
C LYS A 13 39.97 27.08 22.58
N LEU A 14 38.96 26.29 22.23
CA LEU A 14 38.63 25.93 20.84
C LEU A 14 37.68 26.92 20.15
N SER A 15 36.80 27.59 20.90
CA SER A 15 35.94 28.62 20.31
C SER A 15 35.68 29.77 21.29
N ILE A 16 36.02 30.98 20.85
CA ILE A 16 35.67 32.24 21.53
C ILE A 16 34.63 33.02 20.71
N THR A 17 34.48 32.77 19.41
CA THR A 17 33.64 33.58 18.50
C THR A 17 32.99 32.83 17.31
N GLY A 18 32.98 31.48 17.27
CA GLY A 18 32.40 30.70 16.15
C GLY A 18 31.63 29.42 16.57
N PRO A 19 30.94 28.73 15.64
CA PRO A 19 30.22 27.48 15.93
C PRO A 19 31.17 26.39 16.47
N LEU A 20 30.66 25.47 17.30
CA LEU A 20 31.44 24.48 18.05
C LEU A 20 32.24 23.55 17.11
N ILE A 21 33.56 23.69 17.06
CA ILE A 21 34.48 22.85 16.24
C ILE A 21 34.88 21.55 16.98
N GLY A 22 34.34 21.31 18.19
CA GLY A 22 34.62 20.17 19.06
C GLY A 22 33.51 19.95 20.11
N PRO A 23 33.66 18.96 21.00
CA PRO A 23 32.66 18.67 22.02
C PRO A 23 32.47 19.87 22.94
N GLY A 24 31.22 20.33 23.10
CA GLY A 24 30.92 21.54 23.87
C GLY A 24 31.28 21.45 25.36
N ARG A 25 31.45 20.23 25.90
CA ARG A 25 31.80 19.95 27.30
C ARG A 25 32.63 18.66 27.40
N ASP A 26 33.48 18.56 28.42
CA ASP A 26 34.25 17.35 28.70
C ASP A 26 33.39 16.21 29.28
N HIS A 27 33.80 14.95 29.12
CA HIS A 27 33.04 13.81 29.67
C HIS A 27 33.18 13.66 31.19
N SER A 28 34.30 14.11 31.79
CA SER A 28 34.62 13.81 33.18
C SER A 28 33.80 14.65 34.17
N ASN A 29 33.72 15.96 33.92
CA ASN A 29 32.99 16.90 34.78
C ASN A 29 31.85 17.64 34.05
N ASN A 30 31.59 17.35 32.78
CA ASN A 30 30.56 18.01 31.97
C ASN A 30 30.66 19.56 31.96
N THR A 31 31.88 20.06 31.91
CA THR A 31 32.22 21.49 31.92
C THR A 31 32.86 21.92 30.62
N ALA A 32 32.69 23.19 30.24
CA ALA A 32 33.39 23.76 29.09
C ALA A 32 34.89 23.99 29.37
N SER A 33 35.28 24.05 30.65
CA SER A 33 36.67 24.18 31.12
C SER A 33 37.41 22.85 31.20
N GLY A 34 36.70 21.73 31.16
CA GLY A 34 37.31 20.41 31.20
C GLY A 34 38.10 20.13 29.93
N HIS A 35 39.14 19.32 30.07
CA HIS A 35 40.12 19.13 29.01
C HIS A 35 39.94 17.79 28.31
N PHE A 36 40.27 17.76 27.02
CA PHE A 36 40.23 16.57 26.18
C PHE A 36 41.36 16.60 25.14
N LEU A 37 41.74 15.42 24.65
CA LEU A 37 42.57 15.33 23.46
C LEU A 37 41.72 15.50 22.21
N TYR A 38 42.27 16.25 21.27
CA TYR A 38 41.59 16.72 20.08
C TYR A 38 42.52 16.61 18.88
N VAL A 39 41.99 16.15 17.76
CA VAL A 39 42.71 16.10 16.48
C VAL A 39 41.76 16.56 15.40
N THR A 40 42.12 17.53 14.57
CA THR A 40 41.28 17.98 13.44
C THR A 40 42.01 17.83 12.13
N ALA A 41 41.28 17.45 11.08
CA ALA A 41 41.75 17.66 9.73
C ALA A 41 41.60 19.16 9.38
N PRO A 42 42.62 19.82 8.80
CA PRO A 42 42.47 21.11 8.13
C PRO A 42 41.61 20.97 6.86
N ASP A 43 41.00 22.07 6.41
CA ASP A 43 40.21 22.12 5.17
C ASP A 43 41.13 21.87 3.94
N GLY A 44 41.09 20.66 3.40
CA GLY A 44 41.87 20.22 2.23
C GLY A 44 41.88 18.69 2.05
N GLU A 45 42.25 18.20 0.87
CA GLU A 45 42.40 16.76 0.61
C GLU A 45 43.67 16.21 1.28
N LEU A 46 43.51 15.59 2.45
CA LEU A 46 44.55 14.76 3.07
C LEU A 46 44.36 13.31 2.61
N THR A 47 45.32 12.79 1.83
CA THR A 47 45.39 11.39 1.43
C THR A 47 46.47 10.69 2.28
N ALA A 48 46.05 9.87 3.25
CA ALA A 48 46.89 8.94 4.01
C ALA A 48 47.67 9.45 5.23
N ASP A 49 47.07 10.31 6.04
CA ASP A 49 47.69 10.81 7.26
C ASP A 49 47.10 10.22 8.56
N TRP A 50 47.97 9.98 9.54
CA TRP A 50 47.64 9.33 10.82
C TRP A 50 48.26 10.06 12.02
N ALA A 51 47.61 10.05 13.18
CA ALA A 51 48.16 10.61 14.41
C ALA A 51 48.19 9.54 15.50
N ALA A 52 49.38 9.22 15.99
CA ALA A 52 49.54 8.25 17.08
C ALA A 52 50.17 8.87 18.30
N PHE A 53 49.80 8.35 19.47
CA PHE A 53 50.58 8.46 20.68
C PHE A 53 50.83 7.05 21.24
N GLN A 54 51.87 6.94 22.04
CA GLN A 54 52.32 5.67 22.63
C GLN A 54 52.36 5.83 24.14
N SER A 55 51.91 4.80 24.84
CA SER A 55 52.08 4.72 26.29
C SER A 55 53.54 4.45 26.66
N PRO A 56 53.93 4.73 27.92
CA PRO A 56 55.10 4.08 28.52
C PRO A 56 54.99 2.55 28.44
N LEU A 57 56.10 1.85 28.62
CA LEU A 57 56.11 0.39 28.71
C LEU A 57 55.32 -0.04 29.96
N LEU A 58 54.31 -0.88 29.76
CA LEU A 58 53.44 -1.41 30.81
C LEU A 58 53.86 -2.83 31.17
N GLU A 59 53.63 -3.21 32.43
CA GLU A 59 53.97 -4.55 32.93
C GLU A 59 53.09 -5.64 32.31
N PRO A 60 53.60 -6.88 32.17
CA PRO A 60 52.82 -8.02 31.68
C PRO A 60 51.53 -8.23 32.47
N THR A 61 50.47 -8.59 31.76
CA THR A 61 49.18 -8.94 32.34
C THR A 61 48.95 -10.44 32.23
N ASN A 62 47.93 -10.96 32.91
CA ASN A 62 47.56 -12.35 32.76
C ASN A 62 46.04 -12.50 32.70
N SER A 63 45.55 -13.64 32.25
CA SER A 63 44.10 -13.90 32.12
C SER A 63 43.32 -13.91 33.45
N SER A 64 43.99 -13.71 34.59
CA SER A 64 43.35 -13.52 35.90
C SER A 64 43.34 -12.06 36.37
N HIS A 65 44.21 -11.23 35.81
CA HIS A 65 44.35 -9.79 36.09
C HIS A 65 44.63 -9.06 34.76
N PRO A 66 43.65 -8.98 33.84
CA PRO A 66 43.81 -8.26 32.57
C PRO A 66 43.96 -6.76 32.83
N CYS A 67 44.74 -6.06 32.00
CA CYS A 67 44.75 -4.61 32.01
C CYS A 67 43.49 -4.11 31.30
N LYS A 68 42.69 -3.28 31.99
CA LYS A 68 41.49 -2.69 31.42
C LYS A 68 41.75 -1.24 31.04
N MET A 69 41.63 -0.95 29.76
CA MET A 69 41.67 0.40 29.21
C MET A 69 40.25 0.90 29.00
N VAL A 70 39.85 1.93 29.75
CA VAL A 70 38.57 2.61 29.58
C VAL A 70 38.81 3.94 28.89
N MET A 71 38.05 4.21 27.84
CA MET A 71 38.16 5.45 27.06
C MET A 71 36.79 5.99 26.68
N TYR A 72 36.69 7.31 26.55
CA TYR A 72 35.49 7.98 26.09
C TYR A 72 35.80 8.70 24.78
N THR A 73 35.05 8.36 23.73
CA THR A 73 35.26 8.85 22.35
C THR A 73 34.08 9.71 21.93
N HIS A 74 34.34 10.82 21.24
CA HIS A 74 33.29 11.70 20.68
C HIS A 74 33.57 11.87 19.18
N GLN A 75 32.74 11.27 18.32
CA GLN A 75 32.97 11.21 16.87
C GLN A 75 31.82 11.91 16.17
N PHE A 76 32.03 13.17 15.76
CA PHE A 76 30.96 14.02 15.20
C PHE A 76 31.42 14.75 13.95
N GLY A 77 30.59 14.70 12.89
CA GLY A 77 30.79 15.46 11.65
C GLY A 77 30.47 14.66 10.37
N PRO A 78 30.35 15.35 9.22
CA PRO A 78 29.96 14.75 7.92
C PRO A 78 31.03 13.82 7.32
N ARG A 79 32.26 13.82 7.86
CA ARG A 79 33.35 12.90 7.52
C ARG A 79 33.97 12.41 8.83
N SER A 80 33.48 11.29 9.35
CA SER A 80 33.93 10.67 10.61
C SER A 80 34.60 9.33 10.33
N GLY A 81 35.83 9.11 10.79
CA GLY A 81 36.65 7.95 10.42
C GLY A 81 37.12 7.12 11.61
N GLY A 82 38.16 6.30 11.38
CA GLY A 82 38.54 5.19 12.25
C GLY A 82 39.47 5.52 13.41
N LEU A 83 39.28 4.83 14.52
CA LEU A 83 40.16 4.82 15.70
C LEU A 83 40.52 3.37 16.03
N THR A 84 41.80 3.02 15.92
CA THR A 84 42.31 1.71 16.30
C THR A 84 43.21 1.83 17.53
N VAL A 85 43.01 0.94 18.49
CA VAL A 85 43.94 0.69 19.60
C VAL A 85 44.77 -0.52 19.22
N LEU A 86 46.09 -0.33 19.18
CA LEU A 86 47.10 -1.35 18.92
C LEU A 86 47.82 -1.68 20.22
N VAL A 87 48.11 -2.95 20.42
CA VAL A 87 49.06 -3.41 21.42
C VAL A 87 50.35 -3.78 20.69
N ALA A 88 51.45 -3.21 21.18
CA ALA A 88 52.80 -3.49 20.73
C ALA A 88 53.51 -4.28 21.83
N ASP A 89 53.61 -5.58 21.64
CA ASP A 89 54.51 -6.45 22.38
C ASP A 89 55.66 -6.91 21.45
N HIS A 90 56.03 -8.18 21.47
CA HIS A 90 56.93 -8.78 20.48
C HIS A 90 56.37 -8.72 19.04
N LYS A 91 55.08 -8.39 18.86
CA LYS A 91 54.41 -8.03 17.61
C LYS A 91 53.47 -6.83 17.83
N ILE A 92 53.06 -6.16 16.75
CA ILE A 92 52.06 -5.08 16.79
C ILE A 92 50.75 -5.63 16.21
N TYR A 93 49.66 -5.56 16.97
CA TYR A 93 48.35 -6.04 16.53
C TYR A 93 47.21 -5.17 17.09
N PRO A 94 46.07 -5.05 16.37
CA PRO A 94 44.90 -4.32 16.85
C PRO A 94 44.17 -5.11 17.93
N VAL A 95 43.73 -4.40 18.97
CA VAL A 95 42.90 -4.95 20.06
C VAL A 95 41.51 -4.31 20.10
N TRP A 96 41.31 -3.19 19.42
CA TRP A 96 40.02 -2.53 19.34
C TRP A 96 39.98 -1.56 18.16
N GLU A 97 38.86 -1.50 17.44
CA GLU A 97 38.65 -0.58 16.31
C GLU A 97 37.23 0.00 16.32
N ARG A 98 37.09 1.26 15.91
CA ARG A 98 35.79 1.92 15.71
C ARG A 98 35.86 2.98 14.64
N GLY A 99 34.91 2.97 13.70
CA GLY A 99 34.75 4.01 12.68
C GLY A 99 33.35 4.62 12.66
N GLY A 100 33.20 5.73 11.94
CA GLY A 100 31.90 6.38 11.69
C GLY A 100 31.55 7.51 12.67
N ALA A 101 30.42 8.17 12.39
CA ALA A 101 29.90 9.27 13.21
C ALA A 101 29.02 8.70 14.34
N LEU A 102 29.32 9.06 15.58
CA LEU A 102 28.56 8.70 16.78
C LEU A 102 27.54 9.78 17.18
N GLY A 103 27.53 10.93 16.49
CA GLY A 103 26.73 12.10 16.84
C GLY A 103 27.45 13.01 17.85
N ASP A 104 26.80 14.11 18.24
CA ASP A 104 27.37 15.06 19.21
C ASP A 104 27.22 14.54 20.65
N VAL A 105 27.77 13.35 20.91
CA VAL A 105 27.73 12.66 22.19
C VAL A 105 29.05 11.98 22.49
N TRP A 106 29.40 11.91 23.78
CA TRP A 106 30.48 11.04 24.24
C TRP A 106 30.01 9.59 24.20
N VAL A 107 30.90 8.65 23.93
CA VAL A 107 30.61 7.21 23.91
C VAL A 107 31.73 6.48 24.65
N LYS A 108 31.37 5.68 25.65
CA LYS A 108 32.32 4.86 26.41
C LYS A 108 32.78 3.65 25.57
N ALA A 109 34.04 3.28 25.72
CA ALA A 109 34.61 2.04 25.20
C ALA A 109 35.55 1.45 26.25
N GLU A 110 35.53 0.12 26.36
CA GLU A 110 36.43 -0.65 27.24
C GLU A 110 37.19 -1.67 26.40
N VAL A 111 38.50 -1.78 26.64
CA VAL A 111 39.41 -2.69 25.95
C VAL A 111 40.18 -3.48 27.00
N GLU A 112 40.11 -4.81 26.93
CA GLU A 112 40.88 -5.71 27.79
C GLU A 112 42.16 -6.16 27.09
N ILE A 113 43.30 -5.97 27.75
CA ILE A 113 44.62 -6.31 27.21
C ILE A 113 45.24 -7.41 28.07
N VAL A 114 45.46 -8.57 27.43
CA VAL A 114 46.10 -9.75 28.03
C VAL A 114 47.37 -10.06 27.23
N THR A 115 48.54 -9.88 27.85
CA THR A 115 49.82 -10.22 27.24
C THR A 115 50.84 -10.60 28.32
N ASP A 116 51.53 -11.73 28.11
CA ASP A 116 52.52 -12.26 29.04
C ASP A 116 53.88 -11.52 28.95
N PHE A 117 53.96 -10.46 28.14
CA PHE A 117 55.16 -9.67 27.92
C PHE A 117 54.93 -8.19 28.27
N PRO A 118 56.00 -7.43 28.60
CA PRO A 118 55.89 -5.98 28.70
C PRO A 118 55.43 -5.41 27.36
N PHE A 119 54.45 -4.52 27.39
CA PHE A 119 53.77 -4.05 26.18
C PHE A 119 53.56 -2.54 26.20
N GLN A 120 53.36 -1.97 25.01
CA GLN A 120 52.97 -0.58 24.82
C GLN A 120 51.62 -0.52 24.13
N VAL A 121 50.80 0.45 24.51
CA VAL A 121 49.56 0.75 23.83
C VAL A 121 49.82 1.91 22.88
N SER A 122 49.50 1.71 21.60
CA SER A 122 49.57 2.76 20.59
C SER A 122 48.23 2.89 19.90
N THR A 123 47.75 4.11 19.69
CA THR A 123 46.52 4.32 18.91
C THR A 123 46.88 4.81 17.52
N SER A 124 46.44 4.13 16.48
CA SER A 124 46.64 4.55 15.09
C SER A 124 45.29 4.72 14.41
N PRO A 125 44.99 5.85 13.75
CA PRO A 125 43.81 5.94 12.91
C PRO A 125 44.11 5.32 11.53
N GLN A 126 43.35 4.31 11.12
CA GLN A 126 43.20 4.01 9.70
C GLN A 126 42.06 4.88 9.15
N PHE A 127 42.48 5.95 8.46
CA PHE A 127 41.74 6.92 7.66
C PHE A 127 40.50 7.63 8.28
N ILE A 128 40.69 8.95 8.38
CA ILE A 128 39.80 10.12 8.54
C ILE A 128 39.04 10.35 9.88
N PHE A 129 39.76 10.40 11.02
CA PHE A 129 39.51 11.16 12.29
C PHE A 129 38.12 11.05 13.00
N ARG A 130 38.00 10.84 14.33
CA ARG A 130 38.45 11.72 15.46
C ARG A 130 38.21 11.08 16.86
N ILE A 131 38.99 11.50 17.87
CA ILE A 131 38.85 11.41 19.36
C ILE A 131 39.10 10.06 20.10
N LEU A 132 40.13 10.07 20.99
CA LEU A 132 40.40 9.13 22.09
C LEU A 132 40.98 9.90 23.31
N MET A 133 40.62 9.53 24.55
CA MET A 133 41.55 9.61 25.70
C MET A 133 41.12 8.81 26.94
N LEU A 134 42.16 8.35 27.66
CA LEU A 134 42.22 7.71 28.97
C LEU A 134 42.39 8.74 30.09
N THR A 135 41.68 8.58 31.21
CA THR A 135 42.07 9.12 32.53
C THR A 135 41.76 8.10 33.62
N GLY A 136 42.72 7.86 34.50
CA GLY A 136 42.57 6.94 35.62
C GLY A 136 42.07 7.63 36.89
N ALA A 137 41.15 6.97 37.60
CA ALA A 137 41.01 7.02 39.05
C ALA A 137 40.35 5.72 39.53
N TYR A 138 41.03 5.06 40.46
CA TYR A 138 40.57 3.84 41.13
C TYR A 138 39.30 4.09 41.95
N THR A 139 38.27 3.27 41.73
CA THR A 139 37.38 2.83 42.81
C THR A 139 37.08 1.35 42.62
N ASN A 140 37.31 0.55 43.66
CA ASN A 140 37.00 -0.88 43.70
C ASN A 140 35.48 -1.05 43.66
N TYR A 141 34.96 -1.49 42.52
CA TYR A 141 33.67 -2.17 42.44
C TYR A 141 33.90 -3.55 41.84
N SER A 142 33.52 -4.58 42.58
CA SER A 142 33.45 -5.95 42.08
C SER A 142 32.32 -6.04 41.05
N ILE A 143 32.67 -6.30 39.79
CA ILE A 143 31.74 -6.55 38.67
C ILE A 143 32.08 -7.92 38.05
N PRO A 144 31.10 -8.68 37.53
CA PRO A 144 31.25 -10.07 37.12
C PRO A 144 32.27 -10.25 35.99
N LYS A 145 32.92 -11.42 35.99
CA LYS A 145 33.89 -11.83 34.97
C LYS A 145 33.18 -12.07 33.63
N PHE A 146 33.73 -11.53 32.53
CA PHE A 146 33.44 -12.02 31.18
C PHE A 146 33.93 -13.47 31.05
N PRO A 147 33.26 -14.32 30.24
CA PRO A 147 33.86 -15.62 29.89
C PRO A 147 35.17 -15.36 29.17
N LYS A 148 36.17 -16.20 29.43
CA LYS A 148 37.31 -16.29 28.54
C LYS A 148 36.81 -16.87 27.21
N PRO A 149 37.28 -16.39 26.05
CA PRO A 149 37.21 -17.19 24.85
C PRO A 149 37.80 -18.58 25.16
N PRO A 150 37.17 -19.68 24.72
CA PRO A 150 37.75 -21.01 24.87
C PRO A 150 39.17 -20.99 24.30
N LYS A 151 40.08 -21.72 24.94
CA LYS A 151 41.49 -21.81 24.48
C LYS A 151 41.63 -22.42 23.08
N ASP A 152 40.55 -23.01 22.56
CA ASP A 152 40.33 -23.42 21.18
C ASP A 152 38.92 -22.93 20.78
N PRO A 153 38.75 -21.82 20.03
CA PRO A 153 37.43 -21.35 19.63
C PRO A 153 36.74 -22.44 18.79
N CYS A 154 35.55 -22.86 19.23
CA CYS A 154 34.76 -23.89 18.55
C CYS A 154 34.07 -23.37 17.27
N ALA A 155 34.09 -22.05 17.02
CA ALA A 155 33.48 -21.39 15.88
C ALA A 155 34.31 -20.18 15.42
N GLU A 156 34.21 -19.81 14.14
CA GLU A 156 34.85 -18.63 13.56
C GLU A 156 34.19 -17.31 14.07
N PRO A 157 34.88 -16.15 14.03
CA PRO A 157 34.33 -14.88 14.53
C PRO A 157 32.99 -14.44 13.90
N ASP A 158 32.75 -14.82 12.64
CA ASP A 158 31.52 -14.54 11.91
C ASP A 158 30.36 -15.48 12.28
N GLN A 159 30.67 -16.57 12.98
CA GLN A 159 29.71 -17.55 13.47
C GLN A 159 29.29 -17.29 14.93
N MET A 160 29.94 -16.37 15.64
CA MET A 160 29.50 -16.00 16.99
C MET A 160 28.21 -15.16 16.95
N CYS A 161 27.23 -15.49 17.79
CA CYS A 161 25.93 -14.80 17.87
C CYS A 161 25.16 -14.76 16.54
N ASN A 162 25.27 -15.78 15.70
CA ASN A 162 24.56 -15.90 14.42
C ASN A 162 23.18 -16.58 14.57
N PHE A 163 22.74 -16.80 15.81
CA PHE A 163 21.51 -17.51 16.18
C PHE A 163 21.53 -19.01 15.87
N HIS A 164 22.65 -19.57 15.39
CA HIS A 164 22.80 -20.98 15.05
C HIS A 164 23.83 -21.65 15.97
N PRO A 165 23.48 -22.73 16.68
CA PRO A 165 24.42 -23.40 17.57
C PRO A 165 25.47 -24.18 16.76
N ASP A 166 26.62 -23.56 16.55
CA ASP A 166 27.75 -24.16 15.84
C ASP A 166 28.63 -25.00 16.80
N CYS A 167 28.59 -24.71 18.11
CA CYS A 167 29.31 -25.46 19.13
C CYS A 167 28.44 -26.52 19.83
N ALA A 168 29.06 -27.63 20.28
CA ALA A 168 28.35 -28.76 20.91
C ALA A 168 27.55 -28.39 22.19
N GLY A 169 27.90 -27.28 22.84
CA GLY A 169 27.18 -26.71 24.00
C GLY A 169 26.45 -25.40 23.71
N ALA A 170 26.35 -24.97 22.43
CA ALA A 170 25.85 -23.67 22.02
C ALA A 170 26.54 -22.48 22.73
N GLU A 171 27.80 -22.64 23.11
CA GLU A 171 28.59 -21.63 23.84
C GLU A 171 28.76 -20.33 23.03
N ASP A 172 28.75 -20.46 21.71
CA ASP A 172 28.76 -19.39 20.71
C ASP A 172 27.51 -18.50 20.73
N GLU A 173 26.38 -19.02 21.24
CA GLU A 173 25.10 -18.30 21.37
C GLU A 173 24.76 -17.91 22.82
N ALA A 174 25.45 -18.52 23.79
CA ALA A 174 25.11 -18.42 25.22
C ALA A 174 25.23 -17.01 25.82
N LYS A 175 25.95 -16.08 25.18
CA LYS A 175 26.11 -14.68 25.64
C LYS A 175 25.67 -13.65 24.62
N CYS A 176 24.68 -13.98 23.81
CA CYS A 176 24.22 -13.13 22.71
C CYS A 176 22.94 -12.33 23.05
N GLY A 177 22.67 -12.12 24.34
CA GLY A 177 21.53 -11.34 24.82
C GLY A 177 20.29 -12.15 25.19
N ASP A 178 20.29 -13.46 24.93
CA ASP A 178 19.18 -14.38 25.24
C ASP A 178 19.29 -14.94 26.66
N PHE A 179 18.23 -14.77 27.45
CA PHE A 179 18.18 -15.19 28.86
C PHE A 179 17.87 -16.69 29.02
N SER A 180 17.66 -17.43 27.92
CA SER A 180 17.52 -18.89 27.96
C SER A 180 18.81 -19.63 28.29
N TYR A 181 19.97 -18.96 28.16
CA TYR A 181 21.28 -19.49 28.54
C TYR A 181 21.69 -18.93 29.91
N PRO A 182 21.69 -19.76 30.98
CA PRO A 182 21.87 -19.27 32.34
C PRO A 182 23.32 -18.92 32.67
N GLU A 183 23.79 -17.72 32.28
CA GLU A 183 25.08 -17.16 32.70
C GLU A 183 25.07 -15.62 32.83
N GLY A 184 24.72 -15.11 34.02
CA GLY A 184 24.88 -13.69 34.37
C GLY A 184 23.98 -12.75 33.56
N SER A 185 24.49 -11.60 33.09
CA SER A 185 23.70 -10.64 32.29
C SER A 185 23.38 -11.13 30.86
N SER A 186 23.67 -12.39 30.54
CA SER A 186 23.40 -13.00 29.22
C SER A 186 24.05 -12.22 28.07
N GLY A 187 25.16 -11.51 28.31
CA GLY A 187 25.87 -10.68 27.32
C GLY A 187 25.52 -9.19 27.30
N TRP A 188 24.45 -8.78 27.98
CA TRP A 188 24.08 -7.36 28.06
C TRP A 188 25.12 -6.56 28.86
N THR A 189 25.57 -5.47 28.25
CA THR A 189 26.62 -4.59 28.80
C THR A 189 26.12 -3.16 28.91
N ASP A 190 26.21 -2.58 30.11
CA ASP A 190 25.87 -1.17 30.34
C ASP A 190 26.86 -0.24 29.62
N THR A 191 26.33 0.63 28.76
CA THR A 191 27.06 1.67 28.03
C THR A 191 26.64 3.07 28.47
N SER A 192 26.04 3.19 29.66
CA SER A 192 25.47 4.43 30.16
C SER A 192 26.55 5.45 30.54
N ILE A 193 26.27 6.72 30.25
CA ILE A 193 27.19 7.85 30.49
C ILE A 193 26.58 8.85 31.48
N GLY A 194 25.26 8.80 31.63
CA GLY A 194 24.49 9.67 32.49
C GLY A 194 24.49 9.26 33.95
N ASN A 195 23.64 9.92 34.72
CA ASN A 195 23.40 9.67 36.13
C ASN A 195 22.55 8.43 36.41
N GLN A 196 22.19 7.68 35.36
CA GLN A 196 21.44 6.42 35.43
C GLN A 196 22.18 5.37 34.60
N GLY A 197 22.13 4.12 35.04
CA GLY A 197 22.76 2.99 34.34
C GLY A 197 22.04 1.68 34.63
N TRP A 198 22.27 0.69 33.78
CA TRP A 198 21.69 -0.65 33.90
C TRP A 198 22.54 -1.52 34.81
N MET A 199 21.87 -2.28 35.68
CA MET A 199 22.48 -3.25 36.57
C MET A 199 21.74 -4.58 36.45
N TYR A 200 22.45 -5.67 36.74
CA TYR A 200 21.90 -7.03 36.73
C TYR A 200 21.69 -7.53 38.15
N GLU A 201 20.51 -8.07 38.44
CA GLU A 201 20.14 -8.67 39.73
C GLU A 201 19.91 -10.17 39.55
N ASN A 202 20.37 -10.99 40.50
CA ASN A 202 20.16 -12.44 40.52
C ASN A 202 19.50 -12.91 41.84
N LEU A 203 19.54 -12.14 42.92
CA LEU A 203 19.09 -12.59 44.25
C LEU A 203 17.57 -12.79 44.38
N ALA A 204 16.76 -12.13 43.52
CA ALA A 204 15.29 -12.17 43.56
C ALA A 204 14.66 -12.57 42.21
N GLY A 205 15.46 -13.16 41.31
CA GLY A 205 15.13 -13.45 39.91
C GLY A 205 16.05 -12.72 38.94
N GLU A 206 16.36 -13.34 37.79
CA GLU A 206 17.29 -12.79 36.78
C GLU A 206 16.64 -11.66 35.98
N TYR A 207 17.02 -10.41 36.25
CA TYR A 207 16.53 -9.25 35.50
C TYR A 207 17.56 -8.11 35.44
N LEU A 208 17.44 -7.29 34.39
CA LEU A 208 18.13 -6.01 34.24
C LEU A 208 17.27 -4.90 34.84
N TYR A 209 17.86 -3.96 35.56
CA TYR A 209 17.14 -2.82 36.12
C TYR A 209 17.96 -1.53 36.06
N VAL A 210 17.25 -0.40 36.01
CA VAL A 210 17.89 0.92 36.01
C VAL A 210 18.17 1.37 37.44
N ALA A 211 19.40 1.79 37.68
CA ALA A 211 19.89 2.29 38.96
C ALA A 211 20.65 3.60 38.78
N LYS A 212 21.01 4.23 39.90
CA LYS A 212 21.79 5.46 39.89
C LYS A 212 23.25 5.14 39.49
N ALA A 213 23.76 5.84 38.49
CA ALA A 213 25.13 5.73 38.00
C ALA A 213 25.96 6.96 38.40
N PRO A 214 27.30 6.87 38.43
CA PRO A 214 28.18 7.97 38.84
C PRO A 214 28.26 9.11 37.81
N GLY A 215 27.74 8.93 36.59
CA GLY A 215 27.75 9.96 35.56
C GLY A 215 26.94 11.20 35.96
N GLN A 216 27.31 12.37 35.42
CA GLN A 216 26.67 13.64 35.74
C GLN A 216 25.76 14.16 34.61
N GLN A 217 25.70 13.46 33.48
CA GLN A 217 24.81 13.82 32.36
C GLN A 217 23.39 13.30 32.58
N LEU A 218 22.39 13.97 32.00
CA LEU A 218 20.98 13.54 32.05
C LEU A 218 20.61 12.64 30.87
N THR A 219 21.58 11.91 30.32
CA THR A 219 21.37 10.98 29.20
C THR A 219 20.65 9.73 29.66
N GLU A 220 19.94 9.09 28.74
CA GLU A 220 19.23 7.84 28.98
C GLU A 220 20.23 6.73 29.37
N ALA A 221 19.84 5.86 30.31
CA ALA A 221 20.58 4.65 30.62
C ALA A 221 20.47 3.70 29.43
N GLN A 222 21.60 3.21 28.94
CA GLN A 222 21.67 2.34 27.77
C GLN A 222 22.44 1.06 28.11
N THR A 223 21.83 -0.09 27.82
CA THR A 223 22.51 -1.40 27.83
C THR A 223 22.43 -2.01 26.45
N ARG A 224 23.51 -2.66 26.02
CA ARG A 224 23.65 -3.19 24.65
C ARG A 224 23.98 -4.68 24.65
N THR A 225 23.49 -5.38 23.63
CA THR A 225 23.95 -6.74 23.32
C THR A 225 25.36 -6.71 22.73
N PRO A 226 26.07 -7.85 22.69
CA PRO A 226 27.20 -8.04 21.78
C PRO A 226 26.75 -7.93 20.32
N LEU A 227 27.73 -7.98 19.42
CA LEU A 227 27.47 -7.86 17.99
C LEU A 227 26.79 -9.14 17.46
N LEU A 228 25.49 -9.03 17.22
CA LEU A 228 24.65 -10.11 16.67
C LEU A 228 24.93 -10.30 15.18
N GLY A 229 24.77 -11.53 14.72
CA GLY A 229 24.87 -11.91 13.31
C GLY A 229 23.67 -11.43 12.49
N PRO A 230 23.69 -11.68 11.16
CA PRO A 230 22.54 -11.45 10.29
C PRO A 230 21.30 -12.20 10.80
N SER A 231 20.12 -11.58 10.64
CA SER A 231 18.85 -12.18 11.10
C SER A 231 17.89 -12.44 9.95
N GLY A 232 17.01 -13.43 10.14
CA GLY A 232 15.94 -13.78 9.20
C GLY A 232 14.72 -12.87 9.32
N PRO A 233 13.79 -12.89 8.35
CA PRO A 233 12.65 -11.98 8.32
C PRO A 233 11.61 -12.25 9.42
N ALA A 234 11.57 -13.46 9.98
CA ALA A 234 10.69 -13.81 11.10
C ALA A 234 11.31 -13.51 12.49
N CYS A 235 12.50 -12.90 12.52
CA CYS A 235 13.22 -12.63 13.76
C CYS A 235 12.40 -11.71 14.66
N THR A 236 12.04 -12.22 15.83
CA THR A 236 11.20 -11.52 16.81
C THR A 236 11.87 -11.58 18.17
N LEU A 237 11.95 -10.43 18.85
CA LEU A 237 12.42 -10.33 20.23
C LEU A 237 11.23 -10.33 21.17
N SER A 238 11.15 -11.30 22.08
CA SER A 238 10.18 -11.29 23.18
C SER A 238 10.90 -10.93 24.49
N PHE A 239 10.31 -10.05 25.28
CA PHE A 239 10.84 -9.69 26.61
C PHE A 239 9.72 -9.23 27.53
N ASP A 240 9.94 -9.40 28.83
CA ASP A 240 9.06 -8.87 29.86
C ASP A 240 9.65 -7.58 30.44
N PHE A 241 8.84 -6.53 30.56
CA PHE A 241 9.25 -5.27 31.15
C PHE A 241 8.30 -4.84 32.28
N ALA A 242 8.84 -4.07 33.22
CA ALA A 242 8.08 -3.50 34.32
C ALA A 242 8.56 -2.08 34.61
N VAL A 243 7.63 -1.13 34.69
CA VAL A 243 7.86 0.27 35.02
C VAL A 243 6.97 0.62 36.20
N THR A 244 7.47 0.46 37.42
CA THR A 244 6.65 0.59 38.64
C THR A 244 7.12 1.72 39.53
N GLY A 245 6.18 2.39 40.21
CA GLY A 245 6.46 3.44 41.19
C GLY A 245 5.40 4.53 41.37
N ASN A 246 5.78 5.62 42.03
CA ASN A 246 4.92 6.76 42.41
C ASN A 246 5.69 8.06 42.15
N PRO A 247 5.45 8.84 41.06
CA PRO A 247 4.15 9.32 40.51
C PRO A 247 3.63 8.60 39.24
N ASP A 248 2.57 9.13 38.60
CA ASP A 248 1.88 8.54 37.42
C ASP A 248 2.77 8.35 36.18
N HIS A 249 3.77 9.21 36.00
CA HIS A 249 4.79 9.07 34.96
C HIS A 249 6.16 8.80 35.61
N ILE A 250 6.61 7.55 35.55
CA ILE A 250 7.84 7.08 36.19
C ILE A 250 9.04 7.24 35.27
N GLY A 251 8.83 7.04 33.97
CA GLY A 251 9.87 7.10 32.97
C GLY A 251 9.48 6.46 31.65
N GLU A 252 10.48 6.32 30.80
CA GLU A 252 10.38 5.74 29.46
C GLU A 252 11.37 4.58 29.35
N VAL A 253 10.97 3.53 28.63
CA VAL A 253 11.83 2.42 28.20
C VAL A 253 11.59 2.18 26.72
N SER A 254 12.67 1.99 25.97
CA SER A 254 12.62 1.79 24.53
C SER A 254 13.68 0.81 24.06
N LEU A 255 13.42 0.20 22.90
CA LEU A 255 14.31 -0.73 22.24
C LEU A 255 14.73 -0.15 20.88
N ARG A 256 16.03 -0.22 20.59
CA ARG A 256 16.63 0.28 19.35
C ARG A 256 17.59 -0.74 18.74
N VAL A 257 17.66 -0.75 17.41
CA VAL A 257 18.70 -1.44 16.65
C VAL A 257 19.83 -0.47 16.31
N ILE A 258 21.06 -0.95 16.46
CA ILE A 258 22.28 -0.26 16.02
C ILE A 258 22.93 -1.16 14.97
N ASP A 259 22.77 -0.79 13.71
CA ASP A 259 23.36 -1.52 12.58
C ASP A 259 24.86 -1.20 12.48
N SER A 260 25.68 -2.21 12.18
CA SER A 260 27.14 -2.05 12.10
C SER A 260 27.60 -1.10 10.98
N LEU A 261 26.83 -0.96 9.88
CA LEU A 261 27.14 -0.07 8.76
C LEU A 261 26.27 1.19 8.77
N LEU A 262 24.97 1.04 9.02
CA LEU A 262 24.00 2.15 8.96
C LEU A 262 23.92 2.95 10.27
N GLY A 263 24.53 2.46 11.35
CA GLY A 263 24.53 3.11 12.65
C GLY A 263 23.18 3.00 13.39
N MET A 264 22.89 3.99 14.24
CA MET A 264 21.69 3.99 15.08
C MET A 264 20.41 4.14 14.25
N GLN A 265 19.53 3.15 14.34
CA GLN A 265 18.22 3.17 13.68
C GLN A 265 17.16 3.85 14.55
N PRO A 266 15.95 4.14 14.02
CA PRO A 266 14.79 4.55 14.82
C PRO A 266 14.46 3.54 15.93
N LYS A 267 13.74 3.99 16.97
CA LYS A 267 13.26 3.12 18.04
C LYS A 267 12.27 2.11 17.44
N LEU A 268 12.48 0.82 17.66
CA LEU A 268 11.56 -0.24 17.23
C LEU A 268 10.34 -0.34 18.15
N TRP A 269 10.54 0.02 19.41
CA TRP A 269 9.50 -0.05 20.44
C TRP A 269 9.79 0.97 21.54
N GLU A 270 8.72 1.56 22.08
CA GLU A 270 8.79 2.54 23.16
C GLU A 270 7.56 2.42 24.07
N PHE A 271 7.79 2.51 25.37
CA PHE A 271 6.76 2.57 26.38
C PHE A 271 7.06 3.72 27.34
N SER A 272 6.07 4.59 27.53
CA SER A 272 6.12 5.71 28.46
C SER A 272 4.98 5.59 29.47
N GLY A 273 5.26 5.63 30.77
CA GLY A 273 4.21 5.60 31.79
C GLY A 273 4.51 4.65 32.95
N LYS A 274 3.55 3.79 33.26
CA LYS A 274 3.54 2.91 34.43
C LYS A 274 2.86 1.58 34.12
N THR A 275 3.42 0.47 34.60
CA THR A 275 2.81 -0.87 34.56
C THR A 275 2.00 -1.15 35.85
N GLY A 276 1.30 -2.28 35.90
CA GLY A 276 0.38 -2.63 37.00
C GLY A 276 1.05 -2.89 38.36
N ILE A 277 0.26 -3.32 39.34
CA ILE A 277 0.72 -3.66 40.70
C ILE A 277 0.58 -5.17 40.91
N GLY A 278 1.54 -5.82 41.58
CA GLY A 278 1.48 -7.26 41.88
C GLY A 278 1.84 -8.14 40.68
N GLU A 279 1.05 -9.18 40.39
CA GLU A 279 1.29 -10.06 39.23
C GLU A 279 1.14 -9.35 37.87
N ALA A 280 0.37 -8.25 37.82
CA ALA A 280 0.23 -7.38 36.65
C ALA A 280 1.36 -6.35 36.50
N GLU A 281 2.42 -6.43 37.32
CA GLU A 281 3.61 -5.58 37.23
C GLU A 281 4.37 -5.79 35.91
N TRP A 282 4.43 -7.03 35.44
CA TRP A 282 5.17 -7.41 34.24
C TRP A 282 4.23 -7.43 33.03
N GLN A 283 4.63 -6.73 31.98
CA GLN A 283 4.00 -6.82 30.68
C GLN A 283 4.96 -7.47 29.70
N ASN A 284 4.44 -8.35 28.85
CA ASN A 284 5.21 -8.93 27.76
C ASN A 284 5.14 -8.02 26.54
N ALA A 285 6.28 -7.78 25.91
CA ALA A 285 6.38 -7.14 24.61
C ALA A 285 7.02 -8.12 23.62
N SER A 286 6.47 -8.15 22.41
CA SER A 286 7.01 -8.90 21.28
C SER A 286 7.28 -7.91 20.15
N VAL A 287 8.53 -7.78 19.74
CA VAL A 287 9.00 -6.78 18.77
C VAL A 287 9.66 -7.48 17.59
N THR A 288 9.14 -7.26 16.39
CA THR A 288 9.73 -7.82 15.16
C THR A 288 11.02 -7.07 14.83
N LEU A 289 12.15 -7.79 14.80
CA LEU A 289 13.46 -7.25 14.39
C LEU A 289 13.63 -7.31 12.87
N GLY A 290 13.02 -8.33 12.25
CA GLY A 290 13.03 -8.60 10.82
C GLY A 290 14.40 -8.99 10.27
N ALA A 291 14.50 -9.07 8.93
CA ALA A 291 15.73 -9.51 8.28
C ALA A 291 16.81 -8.41 8.34
N ARG A 292 18.03 -8.77 8.74
CA ARG A 292 19.17 -7.85 8.80
C ARG A 292 20.33 -8.45 8.03
N LYS A 293 20.80 -7.75 6.99
CA LYS A 293 21.93 -8.17 6.16
C LYS A 293 23.27 -8.01 6.87
N HIS A 294 23.38 -7.00 7.72
CA HIS A 294 24.59 -6.65 8.45
C HIS A 294 24.47 -7.09 9.89
N ARG A 295 25.62 -7.29 10.54
CA ARG A 295 25.67 -7.51 11.99
C ARG A 295 25.13 -6.28 12.72
N PHE A 296 24.48 -6.48 13.85
CA PHE A 296 23.82 -5.39 14.57
C PHE A 296 23.88 -5.59 16.08
N GLN A 297 23.60 -4.53 16.84
CA GLN A 297 23.41 -4.60 18.29
C GLN A 297 22.00 -4.14 18.64
N LEU A 298 21.43 -4.70 19.70
CA LEU A 298 20.24 -4.16 20.33
C LEU A 298 20.61 -3.31 21.52
N ALA A 299 19.88 -2.22 21.72
CA ALA A 299 20.04 -1.32 22.84
C ALA A 299 18.70 -1.12 23.55
N PHE A 300 18.65 -1.45 24.84
CA PHE A 300 17.58 -0.98 25.72
C PHE A 300 17.97 0.39 26.26
N GLU A 301 17.16 1.38 25.95
CA GLU A 301 17.30 2.77 26.38
C GLU A 301 16.20 3.06 27.41
N ALA A 302 16.56 3.54 28.59
CA ALA A 302 15.61 3.87 29.64
C ALA A 302 15.94 5.17 30.35
N ARG A 303 14.90 5.91 30.73
CA ARG A 303 15.02 7.17 31.43
C ARG A 303 13.99 7.22 32.54
N ALA A 304 14.43 7.10 33.79
CA ALA A 304 13.56 7.33 34.93
C ALA A 304 13.52 8.82 35.29
N VAL A 305 12.33 9.35 35.56
CA VAL A 305 12.13 10.73 36.04
C VAL A 305 12.73 10.89 37.44
N LYS A 306 12.57 9.87 38.29
CA LYS A 306 13.14 9.83 39.65
C LYS A 306 13.45 8.39 40.05
N LEU A 307 14.73 8.10 40.28
CA LEU A 307 15.17 6.83 40.85
C LEU A 307 15.01 6.87 42.38
N CYS A 308 14.18 5.97 42.93
CA CYS A 308 14.01 5.76 44.36
C CYS A 308 13.71 4.28 44.63
N PRO A 309 13.80 3.79 45.88
CA PRO A 309 13.31 2.46 46.22
C PRO A 309 11.84 2.22 45.82
N CYS A 310 11.09 3.31 45.69
CA CYS A 310 9.72 3.37 45.24
C CYS A 310 9.51 3.34 43.72
N ALA A 311 10.54 3.45 42.88
CA ALA A 311 10.39 3.50 41.43
C ALA A 311 11.49 2.71 40.70
N LYS A 312 11.11 1.75 39.86
CA LYS A 312 12.01 0.82 39.18
C LYS A 312 11.58 0.59 37.72
N ILE A 313 12.57 0.63 36.82
CA ILE A 313 12.45 0.14 35.44
C ILE A 313 13.22 -1.18 35.37
N LYS A 314 12.57 -2.25 34.93
CA LYS A 314 13.11 -3.61 34.89
C LYS A 314 12.80 -4.29 33.57
N VAL A 315 13.70 -5.15 33.09
CA VAL A 315 13.56 -5.99 31.89
C VAL A 315 14.06 -7.40 32.22
N LYS A 316 13.33 -8.44 31.81
CA LYS A 316 13.71 -9.85 31.98
C LYS A 316 13.20 -10.72 30.83
N ASN A 317 13.56 -12.01 30.84
CA ASN A 317 13.05 -13.01 29.91
C ASN A 317 13.25 -12.61 28.43
N VAL A 318 14.36 -11.95 28.11
CA VAL A 318 14.69 -11.58 26.73
C VAL A 318 14.99 -12.84 25.94
N ARG A 319 14.26 -13.06 24.84
CA ARG A 319 14.38 -14.25 23.99
C ARG A 319 14.31 -13.86 22.52
N PHE A 320 15.20 -14.46 21.72
CA PHE A 320 15.15 -14.36 20.27
C PHE A 320 14.37 -15.53 19.70
N LEU A 321 13.31 -15.21 18.95
CA LEU A 321 12.43 -16.19 18.32
C LEU A 321 12.67 -16.16 16.81
N SER A 322 12.96 -17.31 16.22
CA SER A 322 13.02 -17.49 14.76
C SER A 322 14.01 -16.56 14.05
N CYS A 323 15.15 -16.25 14.69
CA CYS A 323 16.08 -15.23 14.20
C CYS A 323 17.16 -15.70 13.22
N TYR A 324 17.29 -17.01 13.01
CA TYR A 324 18.21 -17.59 12.03
C TYR A 324 18.04 -16.91 10.65
N ALA A 325 19.15 -16.51 10.02
CA ALA A 325 19.15 -15.77 8.76
C ALA A 325 18.34 -16.45 7.64
N ASP A 326 18.42 -17.79 7.57
CA ASP A 326 17.76 -18.59 6.54
C ASP A 326 16.43 -19.23 6.99
N TYR A 327 15.94 -18.88 8.18
CA TYR A 327 14.66 -19.39 8.66
C TYR A 327 13.50 -18.54 8.14
N PHE A 328 12.67 -19.19 7.33
CA PHE A 328 11.39 -18.66 6.87
C PHE A 328 10.29 -19.57 7.43
N PRO A 329 9.40 -19.08 8.31
CA PRO A 329 8.34 -19.90 8.87
C PRO A 329 7.46 -20.43 7.75
N SER A 330 7.17 -21.73 7.80
CA SER A 330 6.29 -22.37 6.82
C SER A 330 4.87 -21.87 7.01
N SER A 331 4.39 -21.01 6.11
CA SER A 331 2.97 -20.65 6.04
C SER A 331 2.20 -21.77 5.32
N PRO A 332 1.14 -22.35 5.92
CA PRO A 332 0.32 -23.37 5.27
C PRO A 332 -0.37 -22.85 4.00
N THR A 333 -0.54 -21.53 3.87
CA THR A 333 -1.12 -20.87 2.68
C THR A 333 -0.07 -20.33 1.71
N GLY A 334 1.23 -20.53 2.00
CA GLY A 334 2.33 -19.97 1.20
C GLY A 334 2.30 -18.44 1.20
N LEU A 335 2.24 -17.85 0.00
CA LEU A 335 2.09 -16.39 -0.18
C LEU A 335 0.63 -15.91 -0.19
N SER A 336 -0.35 -16.80 -0.12
CA SER A 336 -1.75 -16.40 -0.06
C SER A 336 -2.09 -15.93 1.36
N CYS A 337 -2.62 -14.71 1.50
CA CYS A 337 -2.84 -14.05 2.77
C CYS A 337 -4.03 -13.09 2.73
N ASN A 338 -4.90 -13.17 3.73
CA ASN A 338 -6.01 -12.24 3.97
C ASN A 338 -5.75 -11.33 5.19
N PHE A 339 -4.52 -11.29 5.72
CA PHE A 339 -4.05 -10.40 6.79
C PHE A 339 -4.83 -10.37 8.12
N GLU A 340 -5.77 -11.27 8.35
CA GLU A 340 -6.59 -11.30 9.57
C GLU A 340 -5.81 -11.60 10.86
N ASN A 341 -4.82 -12.50 10.75
CA ASN A 341 -4.04 -12.99 11.89
C ASN A 341 -2.58 -12.53 11.86
N ASP A 342 -1.93 -12.60 10.70
CA ASP A 342 -0.51 -12.32 10.52
C ASP A 342 -0.19 -11.88 9.07
N LEU A 343 1.10 -11.71 8.76
CA LEU A 343 1.58 -11.39 7.41
C LEU A 343 1.78 -12.63 6.53
N CYS A 344 1.39 -13.82 6.98
CA CYS A 344 1.59 -15.10 6.29
C CYS A 344 3.05 -15.29 5.81
N GLY A 345 3.26 -15.40 4.48
CA GLY A 345 4.57 -15.51 3.84
C GLY A 345 5.21 -14.17 3.42
N TRP A 346 4.70 -13.05 3.93
CA TRP A 346 5.17 -11.69 3.64
C TRP A 346 5.87 -11.05 4.84
N TYR A 347 6.86 -10.20 4.58
CA TYR A 347 7.71 -9.59 5.62
C TYR A 347 8.10 -8.16 5.25
N GLN A 348 8.28 -7.31 6.27
CA GLN A 348 8.74 -5.93 6.06
C GLN A 348 10.20 -5.89 5.61
N ASP A 349 10.51 -4.99 4.68
CA ASP A 349 11.88 -4.75 4.22
C ASP A 349 12.59 -3.71 5.07
N ASN A 350 13.42 -4.16 6.01
CA ASN A 350 14.23 -3.29 6.86
C ASN A 350 15.24 -2.37 6.12
N SER A 351 15.40 -2.49 4.80
CA SER A 351 16.24 -1.61 3.99
C SER A 351 15.47 -0.46 3.31
N ASP A 352 14.15 -0.38 3.50
CA ASP A 352 13.31 0.68 2.96
C ASP A 352 13.27 1.93 3.87
N ASN A 353 12.28 2.81 3.68
CA ASN A 353 12.13 4.01 4.49
C ASN A 353 11.01 3.94 5.54
N PHE A 354 10.05 3.04 5.38
CA PHE A 354 8.90 2.89 6.27
C PHE A 354 8.18 1.54 6.05
N ASP A 355 7.61 1.03 7.13
CA ASP A 355 6.92 -0.26 7.14
C ASP A 355 5.41 -0.14 6.83
N TRP A 356 4.85 -1.21 6.27
CA TRP A 356 3.40 -1.39 6.19
C TRP A 356 2.79 -1.67 7.58
N THR A 357 1.51 -1.35 7.78
CA THR A 357 0.84 -1.54 9.08
C THR A 357 -0.49 -2.26 8.91
N MET A 358 -0.81 -3.18 9.81
CA MET A 358 -2.12 -3.84 9.81
C MET A 358 -3.16 -2.89 10.41
N LEU A 359 -4.22 -2.60 9.66
CA LEU A 359 -5.32 -1.73 10.07
C LEU A 359 -6.59 -2.55 10.27
N SER A 360 -7.27 -2.37 11.40
CA SER A 360 -8.56 -3.03 11.70
C SER A 360 -9.77 -2.20 11.27
N GLY A 361 -10.88 -2.87 10.96
CA GLY A 361 -12.12 -2.24 10.50
C GLY A 361 -12.04 -1.75 9.06
N MET A 362 -11.20 -2.40 8.25
CA MET A 362 -11.06 -2.19 6.80
C MET A 362 -10.55 -3.49 6.21
N ASP A 363 -11.43 -4.27 5.61
CA ASP A 363 -11.08 -5.47 4.86
C ASP A 363 -12.04 -5.61 3.67
N HIS A 364 -11.59 -6.33 2.66
CA HIS A 364 -12.36 -6.52 1.44
C HIS A 364 -13.45 -7.59 1.57
N THR A 365 -13.23 -8.69 2.32
CA THR A 365 -14.13 -9.86 2.31
C THR A 365 -15.32 -9.74 3.27
N ILE A 366 -15.07 -9.29 4.52
CA ILE A 366 -16.05 -9.15 5.60
C ILE A 366 -16.30 -7.69 6.01
N GLY A 367 -15.54 -6.73 5.49
CA GLY A 367 -15.67 -5.29 5.70
C GLY A 367 -15.05 -4.80 7.03
N ILE A 368 -15.30 -5.52 8.13
CA ILE A 368 -14.87 -5.16 9.49
C ILE A 368 -13.55 -5.87 9.90
N GLY A 369 -12.94 -6.63 8.98
CA GLY A 369 -11.69 -7.36 9.20
C GLY A 369 -10.43 -6.47 9.20
N LYS A 370 -9.28 -7.07 8.88
CA LYS A 370 -7.99 -6.38 8.81
C LYS A 370 -7.40 -6.40 7.41
N SER A 371 -6.80 -5.29 7.01
CA SER A 371 -5.99 -5.20 5.79
C SER A 371 -4.62 -4.61 6.08
N LEU A 372 -3.72 -4.71 5.11
CA LEU A 372 -2.39 -4.15 5.21
C LEU A 372 -2.31 -2.78 4.52
N VAL A 373 -1.85 -1.77 5.26
CA VAL A 373 -2.02 -0.37 4.90
C VAL A 373 -0.74 0.44 5.13
N VAL A 374 -0.44 1.33 4.19
CA VAL A 374 0.45 2.48 4.38
C VAL A 374 -0.41 3.73 4.43
N ASP A 375 -0.56 4.31 5.61
CA ASP A 375 -1.26 5.57 5.80
C ASP A 375 -0.32 6.76 5.61
N MET A 376 -0.43 7.45 4.46
CA MET A 376 0.45 8.56 4.09
C MET A 376 0.32 9.76 5.05
N TRP A 377 -0.77 9.82 5.82
CA TRP A 377 -0.99 10.83 6.85
C TRP A 377 -0.09 10.66 8.07
N SER A 378 0.44 9.45 8.29
CA SER A 378 1.21 9.14 9.48
C SER A 378 2.50 9.99 9.53
N PRO A 379 2.69 10.80 10.60
CA PRO A 379 3.89 11.64 10.74
C PRO A 379 5.16 10.82 11.00
N SER A 380 5.01 9.52 11.26
CA SER A 380 6.13 8.59 11.47
C SER A 380 6.81 8.17 10.17
N LEU A 381 6.14 8.26 9.01
CA LEU A 381 6.69 7.85 7.72
C LEU A 381 7.81 8.81 7.28
N ARG A 382 9.03 8.30 7.19
CA ARG A 382 10.20 9.02 6.67
C ARG A 382 10.58 8.45 5.30
N GLY A 383 11.16 9.26 4.41
CA GLY A 383 11.57 8.81 3.07
C GLY A 383 10.43 8.55 2.08
N LEU A 384 10.75 7.85 0.98
CA LEU A 384 9.96 7.84 -0.26
C LEU A 384 9.20 6.54 -0.53
N PHE A 385 9.70 5.39 -0.05
CA PHE A 385 9.03 4.11 -0.31
C PHE A 385 9.11 3.13 0.86
N GLY A 386 8.13 2.24 0.92
CA GLY A 386 8.03 1.13 1.86
C GLY A 386 7.71 -0.17 1.12
N ARG A 387 8.33 -1.26 1.52
CA ARG A 387 8.38 -2.53 0.79
C ARG A 387 7.97 -3.68 1.70
N LEU A 388 7.09 -4.52 1.17
CA LEU A 388 6.72 -5.80 1.73
C LEU A 388 7.24 -6.90 0.80
N VAL A 389 8.08 -7.79 1.31
CA VAL A 389 8.82 -8.78 0.52
C VAL A 389 8.39 -10.19 0.92
N SER A 390 8.25 -11.07 -0.07
CA SER A 390 7.91 -12.48 0.12
C SER A 390 9.11 -13.30 0.64
N PHE A 391 8.85 -14.46 1.24
CA PHE A 391 9.92 -15.46 1.38
C PHE A 391 10.45 -15.91 -0.01
N PRO A 392 11.70 -16.42 -0.10
CA PRO A 392 12.26 -16.94 -1.34
C PRO A 392 11.40 -18.06 -1.94
N GLN A 393 10.94 -17.86 -3.17
CA GLN A 393 10.21 -18.85 -3.95
C GLN A 393 11.17 -19.75 -4.71
N LEU A 394 10.78 -21.01 -4.88
CA LEU A 394 11.49 -21.97 -5.72
C LEU A 394 11.35 -21.61 -7.21
N PRO A 395 12.30 -22.04 -8.07
CA PRO A 395 12.15 -21.91 -9.51
C PRO A 395 10.82 -22.50 -10.00
N SER A 396 10.18 -21.82 -10.95
CA SER A 396 8.94 -22.27 -11.58
C SER A 396 9.17 -22.55 -13.05
N SER A 397 8.65 -23.67 -13.55
CA SER A 397 8.67 -24.04 -14.97
C SER A 397 7.42 -23.59 -15.74
N THR A 398 6.47 -22.94 -15.06
CA THR A 398 5.22 -22.43 -15.64
C THR A 398 4.94 -21.01 -15.14
N ASP A 399 4.16 -20.25 -15.89
CA ASP A 399 3.64 -18.97 -15.42
C ASP A 399 2.73 -19.18 -14.20
N GLN A 400 2.85 -18.27 -13.24
CA GLN A 400 2.08 -18.27 -12.00
C GLN A 400 1.22 -17.02 -11.93
N CYS A 401 0.21 -17.04 -11.07
CA CYS A 401 -0.67 -15.89 -10.90
C CYS A 401 -0.60 -15.35 -9.47
N LEU A 402 -0.34 -14.06 -9.37
CA LEU A 402 -0.56 -13.27 -8.16
C LEU A 402 -1.84 -12.46 -8.36
N SER A 403 -2.82 -12.62 -7.50
CA SER A 403 -4.00 -11.75 -7.45
C SER A 403 -4.16 -11.15 -6.07
N PHE A 404 -4.69 -9.95 -5.98
CA PHE A 404 -4.90 -9.26 -4.72
C PHE A 404 -5.91 -8.14 -4.91
N PHE A 405 -6.50 -7.71 -3.79
CA PHE A 405 -7.31 -6.51 -3.74
C PHE A 405 -6.45 -5.35 -3.27
N TYR A 406 -6.66 -4.19 -3.86
CA TYR A 406 -5.93 -2.98 -3.52
C TYR A 406 -6.85 -1.77 -3.46
N LYS A 407 -6.40 -0.76 -2.75
CA LYS A 407 -7.11 0.51 -2.59
C LYS A 407 -6.09 1.64 -2.57
N LEU A 408 -6.22 2.57 -3.52
CA LEU A 408 -5.38 3.76 -3.63
C LEU A 408 -6.25 4.98 -3.35
N TYR A 409 -6.26 5.44 -2.11
CA TYR A 409 -7.24 6.41 -1.65
C TYR A 409 -6.62 7.76 -1.26
N GLY A 410 -6.95 8.83 -2.00
CA GLY A 410 -6.56 10.20 -1.69
C GLY A 410 -5.53 10.82 -2.64
N PRO A 411 -5.35 12.15 -2.59
CA PRO A 411 -4.72 12.95 -3.64
C PRO A 411 -3.20 12.74 -3.80
N ASN A 412 -2.50 12.28 -2.77
CA ASN A 412 -1.06 11.99 -2.83
C ASN A 412 -0.74 10.56 -2.38
N THR A 413 -1.63 9.63 -2.71
CA THR A 413 -1.46 8.20 -2.43
C THR A 413 -0.19 7.63 -3.06
N GLY A 414 0.27 8.24 -4.16
CA GLY A 414 1.50 7.86 -4.84
C GLY A 414 1.30 6.68 -5.77
N ALA A 415 2.11 5.63 -5.63
CA ALA A 415 2.04 4.45 -6.49
C ALA A 415 2.18 3.15 -5.70
N LEU A 416 1.48 2.11 -6.14
CA LEU A 416 1.65 0.73 -5.69
C LEU A 416 2.26 -0.08 -6.83
N ASN A 417 3.44 -0.64 -6.56
CA ASN A 417 4.17 -1.49 -7.49
C ASN A 417 4.19 -2.93 -6.98
N VAL A 418 4.07 -3.88 -7.90
CA VAL A 418 4.46 -5.28 -7.69
C VAL A 418 5.73 -5.52 -8.47
N LYS A 419 6.78 -5.95 -7.79
CA LYS A 419 8.06 -6.27 -8.43
C LYS A 419 8.48 -7.70 -8.15
N LEU A 420 9.25 -8.25 -9.08
CA LEU A 420 9.96 -9.50 -8.97
C LEU A 420 11.44 -9.22 -8.74
N LEU A 421 12.02 -9.83 -7.71
CA LEU A 421 13.43 -9.78 -7.39
C LEU A 421 14.04 -11.15 -7.65
N ASP A 422 14.95 -11.24 -8.61
CA ASP A 422 15.65 -12.49 -8.91
C ASP A 422 16.73 -12.83 -7.85
N LYS A 423 17.37 -14.00 -7.99
CA LYS A 423 18.46 -14.42 -7.08
C LYS A 423 19.70 -13.52 -7.12
N HIS A 424 19.88 -12.75 -8.18
CA HIS A 424 21.03 -11.87 -8.41
C HIS A 424 20.77 -10.43 -7.92
N GLY A 425 19.55 -10.13 -7.51
CA GLY A 425 19.13 -8.82 -7.04
C GLY A 425 18.58 -7.90 -8.12
N TYR A 426 18.28 -8.39 -9.31
CA TYR A 426 17.62 -7.61 -10.36
C TYR A 426 16.12 -7.48 -10.08
N GLU A 427 15.64 -6.23 -10.01
CA GLU A 427 14.22 -5.90 -9.84
C GLU A 427 13.54 -5.74 -11.21
N THR A 428 12.41 -6.41 -11.41
CA THR A 428 11.53 -6.25 -12.57
C THR A 428 10.13 -5.84 -12.10
N VAL A 429 9.57 -4.74 -12.61
CA VAL A 429 8.20 -4.33 -12.31
C VAL A 429 7.23 -5.22 -13.08
N LEU A 430 6.37 -5.94 -12.38
CA LEU A 430 5.33 -6.78 -12.97
C LEU A 430 3.99 -6.03 -13.11
N TRP A 431 3.72 -5.11 -12.18
CA TRP A 431 2.49 -4.31 -12.18
C TRP A 431 2.73 -2.99 -11.45
N THR A 432 2.10 -1.91 -11.90
CA THR A 432 2.16 -0.59 -11.28
C THR A 432 0.82 0.11 -11.46
N ARG A 433 0.33 0.75 -10.39
CA ARG A 433 -0.74 1.75 -10.46
C ARG A 433 -0.37 2.94 -9.61
N SER A 434 -0.70 4.12 -10.12
CA SER A 434 -0.44 5.39 -9.47
C SER A 434 -1.68 6.27 -9.49
N GLY A 435 -1.67 7.30 -8.64
CA GLY A 435 -2.80 8.22 -8.52
C GLY A 435 -3.89 7.65 -7.62
N ALA A 436 -4.98 8.40 -7.50
CA ALA A 436 -6.07 8.06 -6.62
C ALA A 436 -7.18 7.33 -7.39
N HIS A 437 -7.65 6.22 -6.84
CA HIS A 437 -8.60 5.30 -7.49
C HIS A 437 -9.91 5.21 -6.69
N GLY A 438 -10.23 6.19 -5.85
CA GLY A 438 -11.42 6.16 -5.00
C GLY A 438 -11.22 5.41 -3.69
N ASN A 439 -12.16 5.63 -2.75
CA ASN A 439 -12.19 4.96 -1.44
C ASN A 439 -12.79 3.54 -1.53
N MET A 440 -12.47 2.78 -2.59
CA MET A 440 -13.06 1.46 -2.89
C MET A 440 -12.00 0.40 -3.17
N TRP A 441 -12.36 -0.87 -3.00
CA TRP A 441 -11.50 -2.01 -3.29
C TRP A 441 -11.49 -2.34 -4.78
N HIS A 442 -10.31 -2.58 -5.32
CA HIS A 442 -10.06 -2.97 -6.71
C HIS A 442 -9.36 -4.32 -6.77
N GLU A 443 -9.85 -5.23 -7.61
CA GLU A 443 -9.22 -6.51 -7.87
C GLU A 443 -8.18 -6.40 -8.99
N THR A 444 -7.03 -7.04 -8.83
CA THR A 444 -6.05 -7.15 -9.91
C THR A 444 -5.43 -8.55 -9.99
N HIS A 445 -5.01 -8.92 -11.21
CA HIS A 445 -4.26 -10.13 -11.49
C HIS A 445 -2.95 -9.77 -12.19
N CYS A 446 -1.84 -10.22 -11.61
CA CYS A 446 -0.49 -10.00 -12.05
C CYS A 446 0.13 -11.35 -12.46
N THR A 447 0.46 -11.50 -13.74
CA THR A 447 1.12 -12.71 -14.23
C THR A 447 2.59 -12.67 -13.84
N VAL A 448 3.04 -13.72 -13.15
CA VAL A 448 4.44 -13.93 -12.79
C VAL A 448 5.05 -14.87 -13.82
N PRO A 449 5.96 -14.39 -14.70
CA PRO A 449 6.55 -15.22 -15.75
C PRO A 449 7.37 -16.37 -15.17
N GLN A 450 7.51 -17.45 -15.94
CA GLN A 450 8.41 -18.58 -15.62
C GLN A 450 9.78 -18.10 -15.10
N GLN A 451 10.21 -18.58 -13.92
CA GLN A 451 11.48 -18.23 -13.30
C GLN A 451 12.44 -19.42 -13.26
N PRO A 452 13.57 -19.38 -13.99
CA PRO A 452 14.55 -20.48 -14.02
C PRO A 452 15.34 -20.62 -12.71
N THR A 453 15.27 -19.63 -11.84
CA THR A 453 15.99 -19.56 -10.56
C THR A 453 15.05 -19.13 -9.46
N GLY A 454 15.47 -19.29 -8.19
CA GLY A 454 14.70 -18.76 -7.07
C GLY A 454 14.51 -17.25 -7.18
N PHE A 455 13.37 -16.76 -6.70
CA PHE A 455 12.94 -15.36 -6.83
C PHE A 455 12.13 -14.94 -5.60
N ARG A 456 11.88 -13.64 -5.46
CA ARG A 456 10.98 -13.05 -4.46
C ARG A 456 10.01 -12.11 -5.15
N LEU A 457 8.81 -11.99 -4.57
CA LEU A 457 7.84 -10.97 -4.93
C LEU A 457 7.88 -9.86 -3.90
N MET A 458 7.58 -8.64 -4.32
CA MET A 458 7.48 -7.51 -3.41
C MET A 458 6.34 -6.58 -3.80
N PHE A 459 5.64 -6.08 -2.79
CA PHE A 459 4.78 -4.90 -2.89
C PHE A 459 5.58 -3.68 -2.46
N GLU A 460 5.59 -2.63 -3.26
CA GLU A 460 6.25 -1.37 -2.95
C GLU A 460 5.23 -0.23 -3.02
N ALA A 461 5.01 0.44 -1.90
CA ALA A 461 4.26 1.68 -1.84
C ALA A 461 5.23 2.86 -1.97
N VAL A 462 5.06 3.67 -3.01
CA VAL A 462 5.85 4.86 -3.28
C VAL A 462 5.01 6.08 -2.96
N ARG A 463 5.55 7.01 -2.18
CA ARG A 463 4.86 8.23 -1.76
C ARG A 463 4.98 9.31 -2.83
N SER A 464 3.86 9.95 -3.18
CA SER A 464 3.89 11.22 -3.91
C SER A 464 3.66 12.44 -3.00
N GLY A 465 3.27 12.23 -1.74
CA GLY A 465 3.08 13.31 -0.77
C GLY A 465 2.72 12.81 0.64
N PHE A 466 1.90 13.59 1.34
CA PHE A 466 1.60 13.43 2.77
C PHE A 466 0.12 13.15 3.07
N ASP A 467 -0.69 12.98 2.03
CA ASP A 467 -2.14 12.84 2.12
C ASP A 467 -2.57 11.67 1.22
N GLY A 468 -3.12 10.62 1.81
CA GLY A 468 -3.62 9.44 1.08
C GLY A 468 -3.33 8.13 1.80
N GLN A 469 -3.71 7.02 1.19
CA GLN A 469 -3.61 5.69 1.78
C GLN A 469 -3.47 4.64 0.68
N VAL A 470 -2.49 3.76 0.85
CA VAL A 470 -2.34 2.56 0.02
C VAL A 470 -2.72 1.36 0.89
N ALA A 471 -3.69 0.57 0.47
CA ALA A 471 -4.04 -0.68 1.15
C ALA A 471 -4.01 -1.86 0.17
N ILE A 472 -3.67 -3.03 0.70
CA ILE A 472 -3.76 -4.32 0.02
C ILE A 472 -4.45 -5.35 0.91
N ASP A 473 -5.15 -6.28 0.28
CA ASP A 473 -5.87 -7.35 0.96
C ASP A 473 -6.05 -8.59 0.06
N ASP A 474 -6.46 -9.71 0.66
CA ASP A 474 -6.84 -10.95 -0.05
C ASP A 474 -5.83 -11.37 -1.13
N VAL A 475 -4.55 -11.36 -0.77
CA VAL A 475 -3.46 -11.77 -1.65
C VAL A 475 -3.56 -13.27 -1.89
N ALA A 476 -3.54 -13.69 -3.15
CA ALA A 476 -3.52 -15.08 -3.55
C ALA A 476 -2.42 -15.33 -4.57
N PHE A 477 -1.56 -16.30 -4.30
CA PHE A 477 -0.50 -16.72 -5.21
C PHE A 477 -0.67 -18.19 -5.55
N VAL A 478 -0.94 -18.47 -6.83
CA VAL A 478 -1.31 -19.80 -7.30
C VAL A 478 -0.43 -20.24 -8.46
N ALA A 479 -0.06 -21.52 -8.46
CA ALA A 479 0.75 -22.14 -9.51
C ALA A 479 -0.09 -22.49 -10.76
N ARG A 480 -0.80 -21.48 -11.29
CA ARG A 480 -1.55 -21.53 -12.55
C ARG A 480 -1.47 -20.17 -13.25
N PRO A 481 -1.62 -20.12 -14.58
CA PRO A 481 -1.75 -18.85 -15.29
C PRO A 481 -2.91 -18.03 -14.73
N CYS A 482 -2.78 -16.70 -14.79
CA CYS A 482 -3.87 -15.82 -14.38
C CYS A 482 -5.11 -16.02 -15.25
N THR A 483 -6.27 -15.94 -14.61
CA THR A 483 -7.54 -15.75 -15.32
C THR A 483 -7.53 -14.40 -16.01
N VAL A 484 -8.30 -14.29 -17.10
CA VAL A 484 -8.37 -13.06 -17.90
C VAL A 484 -8.77 -11.89 -17.01
N PRO A 485 -7.96 -10.82 -16.90
CA PRO A 485 -8.25 -9.72 -16.00
C PRO A 485 -9.58 -9.06 -16.38
N ARG A 486 -10.35 -8.59 -15.39
CA ARG A 486 -11.61 -7.87 -15.63
C ARG A 486 -11.38 -6.46 -16.19
N MET A 487 -10.20 -5.89 -15.95
CA MET A 487 -9.77 -4.60 -16.49
C MET A 487 -8.57 -4.78 -17.43
N CYS A 488 -8.55 -4.04 -18.53
CA CYS A 488 -7.42 -3.99 -19.46
C CYS A 488 -7.24 -2.57 -20.02
N SER A 489 -6.20 -1.88 -19.55
CA SER A 489 -5.80 -0.54 -19.99
C SER A 489 -4.62 -0.55 -20.98
N PHE A 490 -4.21 -1.73 -21.46
CA PHE A 490 -3.12 -1.92 -22.43
C PHE A 490 -1.70 -1.38 -22.10
N GLU A 491 -1.47 -0.67 -21.00
CA GLU A 491 -0.18 -0.09 -20.60
C GLU A 491 1.01 -1.08 -20.56
N GLY A 492 0.80 -2.26 -19.96
CA GLY A 492 1.87 -3.27 -19.85
C GLY A 492 1.84 -4.34 -20.94
N GLN A 493 0.64 -4.78 -21.32
CA GLN A 493 0.43 -5.91 -22.22
C GLN A 493 -0.96 -5.90 -22.86
N ARG A 494 -1.16 -6.74 -23.88
CA ARG A 494 -2.45 -6.86 -24.60
C ARG A 494 -3.55 -7.62 -23.85
N CYS A 495 -3.35 -7.96 -22.57
CA CYS A 495 -4.29 -8.74 -21.73
C CYS A 495 -4.86 -10.03 -22.39
N GLY A 496 -4.07 -10.66 -23.26
CA GLY A 496 -4.48 -11.84 -24.03
C GLY A 496 -5.41 -11.58 -25.22
N TYR A 497 -5.73 -10.32 -25.54
CA TYR A 497 -6.49 -9.98 -26.74
C TYR A 497 -5.71 -10.35 -28.00
N THR A 498 -6.41 -10.94 -28.96
CA THR A 498 -5.86 -11.38 -30.25
C THR A 498 -6.56 -10.67 -31.39
N SER A 499 -5.82 -10.40 -32.46
CA SER A 499 -6.36 -9.76 -33.66
C SER A 499 -6.59 -10.77 -34.77
N SER A 500 -7.72 -10.65 -35.45
CA SER A 500 -8.06 -11.38 -36.67
C SER A 500 -8.72 -10.46 -37.71
N GLY A 501 -8.86 -10.92 -38.95
CA GLY A 501 -9.44 -10.14 -40.05
C GLY A 501 -8.42 -9.73 -41.12
N GLN A 502 -8.81 -8.80 -41.99
CA GLN A 502 -7.96 -8.36 -43.12
C GLN A 502 -6.88 -7.36 -42.69
N ALA A 503 -7.15 -6.57 -41.66
CA ALA A 503 -6.17 -5.71 -41.00
C ALA A 503 -5.95 -6.17 -39.55
N HIS A 504 -4.77 -5.88 -39.03
CA HIS A 504 -4.42 -6.19 -37.64
C HIS A 504 -4.66 -4.99 -36.73
N TRP A 505 -5.20 -5.27 -35.55
CA TRP A 505 -5.17 -4.35 -34.42
C TRP A 505 -3.74 -4.24 -33.90
N LEU A 506 -3.29 -3.01 -33.72
CA LEU A 506 -1.93 -2.65 -33.32
C LEU A 506 -1.96 -2.13 -31.89
N HIS A 507 -1.09 -2.67 -31.04
CA HIS A 507 -0.81 -2.11 -29.71
C HIS A 507 0.20 -0.98 -29.87
N ARG A 508 -0.20 0.27 -29.58
CA ARG A 508 0.60 1.47 -29.87
C ARG A 508 0.39 2.57 -28.84
N SER A 509 1.36 3.49 -28.80
CA SER A 509 1.30 4.76 -28.07
C SER A 509 1.27 5.96 -29.03
N GLY A 510 0.84 7.11 -28.51
CA GLY A 510 0.72 8.38 -29.25
C GLY A 510 2.05 8.94 -29.77
N TYR A 511 3.18 8.54 -29.17
CA TYR A 511 4.53 8.91 -29.61
C TYR A 511 4.88 8.39 -31.02
N SER A 512 4.15 7.40 -31.54
CA SER A 512 4.48 6.76 -32.81
C SER A 512 4.07 7.60 -34.04
N THR A 513 4.94 8.51 -34.47
CA THR A 513 4.72 9.57 -35.50
C THR A 513 4.43 9.11 -36.93
N THR A 514 4.33 7.81 -37.22
CA THR A 514 4.30 7.29 -38.60
C THR A 514 2.91 6.96 -39.15
N ILE A 515 1.88 6.87 -38.30
CA ILE A 515 0.52 6.43 -38.70
C ILE A 515 -0.51 7.31 -37.98
N ALA A 516 -1.57 7.71 -38.68
CA ALA A 516 -2.69 8.46 -38.08
C ALA A 516 -3.36 7.66 -36.94
N GLY A 517 -3.49 8.28 -35.77
CA GLY A 517 -4.02 7.68 -34.54
C GLY A 517 -4.22 8.74 -33.45
N PRO A 518 -4.83 8.37 -32.30
CA PRO A 518 -4.96 9.26 -31.15
C PRO A 518 -3.59 9.74 -30.65
N LYS A 519 -3.46 11.03 -30.35
CA LYS A 519 -2.20 11.62 -29.85
C LYS A 519 -1.86 11.17 -28.43
N THR A 520 -2.88 10.85 -27.64
CA THR A 520 -2.74 10.39 -26.26
C THR A 520 -3.63 9.17 -26.07
N ASP A 521 -3.22 8.28 -25.16
CA ASP A 521 -4.08 7.23 -24.63
C ASP A 521 -5.18 7.83 -23.74
N HIS A 522 -6.15 7.01 -23.34
CA HIS A 522 -7.17 7.44 -22.39
C HIS A 522 -6.71 7.26 -20.94
N THR A 523 -5.99 6.19 -20.63
CA THR A 523 -5.63 5.82 -19.25
C THR A 523 -4.76 6.85 -18.53
N LEU A 524 -3.74 7.37 -19.21
CA LEU A 524 -2.78 8.33 -18.68
C LEU A 524 -2.99 9.73 -19.26
N GLU A 525 -3.80 9.87 -20.32
CA GLU A 525 -3.90 11.08 -21.14
C GLU A 525 -2.53 11.61 -21.61
N THR A 526 -1.59 10.70 -21.94
CA THR A 526 -0.25 11.07 -22.39
C THR A 526 0.12 10.44 -23.72
N GLU A 527 1.17 10.96 -24.37
CA GLU A 527 1.72 10.35 -25.58
C GLU A 527 2.47 9.02 -25.32
N LEU A 528 2.76 8.73 -24.04
CA LEU A 528 3.51 7.54 -23.60
C LEU A 528 2.62 6.34 -23.30
N GLY A 529 1.34 6.55 -22.98
CA GLY A 529 0.41 5.46 -22.71
C GLY A 529 0.01 4.72 -23.98
N PHE A 530 -0.59 3.54 -23.80
CA PHE A 530 -0.80 2.55 -24.84
C PHE A 530 -2.28 2.20 -25.00
N TYR A 531 -2.70 2.03 -26.25
CA TYR A 531 -4.05 1.61 -26.61
C TYR A 531 -4.00 0.59 -27.77
N MET A 532 -5.15 -0.02 -28.08
CA MET A 532 -5.30 -0.89 -29.26
C MET A 532 -5.94 -0.11 -30.41
N MET A 533 -5.32 -0.10 -31.59
CA MET A 533 -5.80 0.66 -32.76
C MET A 533 -5.86 -0.18 -34.03
N ALA A 534 -6.98 -0.10 -34.73
CA ALA A 534 -7.15 -0.57 -36.10
C ALA A 534 -7.05 0.62 -37.07
N ASN A 535 -6.13 0.53 -38.04
CA ASN A 535 -6.06 1.51 -39.11
C ASN A 535 -7.18 1.21 -40.13
N THR A 536 -8.06 2.18 -40.34
CA THR A 536 -9.23 2.02 -41.21
C THR A 536 -9.11 2.77 -42.54
N ALA A 537 -7.91 3.26 -42.86
CA ALA A 537 -7.65 3.94 -44.12
C ALA A 537 -7.89 2.98 -45.29
N ALA A 538 -8.37 3.51 -46.41
CA ALA A 538 -8.82 2.75 -47.58
C ALA A 538 -7.76 1.78 -48.14
N ASN A 539 -6.48 2.08 -47.96
CA ASN A 539 -5.36 1.25 -48.40
C ASN A 539 -5.03 0.09 -47.45
N ILE A 540 -5.52 0.11 -46.21
CA ILE A 540 -5.26 -0.91 -45.18
C ILE A 540 -6.53 -1.71 -44.89
N LEU A 541 -7.66 -1.03 -44.67
CA LEU A 541 -8.97 -1.66 -44.47
C LEU A 541 -9.99 -1.06 -45.46
N PRO A 542 -10.08 -1.62 -46.67
CA PRO A 542 -11.01 -1.16 -47.71
C PRO A 542 -12.47 -1.18 -47.25
N SER A 543 -13.33 -0.42 -47.92
CA SER A 543 -14.75 -0.33 -47.60
C SER A 543 -15.41 -1.72 -47.50
N GLY A 544 -16.10 -1.99 -46.38
CA GLY A 544 -16.77 -3.26 -46.10
C GLY A 544 -15.85 -4.37 -45.56
N SER A 545 -14.54 -4.14 -45.48
CA SER A 545 -13.58 -5.08 -44.90
C SER A 545 -13.54 -4.94 -43.38
N THR A 546 -13.23 -6.04 -42.69
CA THR A 546 -13.30 -6.10 -41.22
C THR A 546 -11.98 -6.46 -40.55
N ALA A 547 -11.78 -5.88 -39.37
CA ALA A 547 -10.73 -6.22 -38.42
C ALA A 547 -11.36 -6.46 -37.05
N VAL A 548 -11.02 -7.56 -36.40
CA VAL A 548 -11.65 -7.98 -35.14
C VAL A 548 -10.58 -8.16 -34.05
N LEU A 549 -10.83 -7.56 -32.89
CA LEU A 549 -10.06 -7.76 -31.66
C LEU A 549 -10.88 -8.66 -30.73
N THR A 550 -10.35 -9.83 -30.42
CA THR A 550 -11.05 -10.89 -29.67
C THR A 550 -10.40 -11.08 -28.31
N SER A 551 -11.18 -11.03 -27.23
CA SER A 551 -10.71 -11.33 -25.87
C SER A 551 -10.43 -12.83 -25.70
N PRO A 552 -9.66 -13.25 -24.68
CA PRO A 552 -9.64 -14.65 -24.30
C PRO A 552 -11.00 -15.12 -23.78
N VAL A 553 -11.20 -16.44 -23.75
CA VAL A 553 -12.45 -17.07 -23.28
C VAL A 553 -12.65 -16.80 -21.80
N ARG A 554 -13.86 -16.38 -21.45
CA ARG A 554 -14.31 -16.13 -20.08
C ARG A 554 -15.37 -17.15 -19.69
N GLN A 555 -15.40 -17.51 -18.41
CA GLN A 555 -16.42 -18.38 -17.87
C GLN A 555 -17.77 -17.67 -17.81
N GLY A 556 -18.81 -18.35 -18.27
CA GLY A 556 -20.17 -17.81 -18.21
C GLY A 556 -20.68 -17.71 -16.77
N THR A 557 -21.44 -16.67 -16.48
CA THR A 557 -22.10 -16.46 -15.18
C THR A 557 -23.62 -16.43 -15.36
N ALA A 558 -24.35 -16.71 -14.28
CA ALA A 558 -25.82 -16.59 -14.28
C ALA A 558 -26.29 -15.13 -14.14
N ARG A 559 -25.39 -14.23 -13.73
CA ARG A 559 -25.69 -12.81 -13.52
C ARG A 559 -25.37 -12.05 -14.82
N THR A 560 -26.11 -10.97 -15.06
CA THR A 560 -25.78 -10.03 -16.14
C THR A 560 -24.63 -9.14 -15.69
N GLU A 561 -23.60 -9.07 -16.52
CA GLU A 561 -22.41 -8.24 -16.35
C GLU A 561 -22.49 -7.03 -17.31
N CYS A 562 -21.63 -6.04 -17.12
CA CYS A 562 -21.52 -4.88 -18.00
C CYS A 562 -20.09 -4.72 -18.51
N VAL A 563 -19.92 -4.52 -19.82
CA VAL A 563 -18.66 -4.00 -20.35
C VAL A 563 -18.70 -2.48 -20.41
N HIS A 564 -17.61 -1.87 -19.96
CA HIS A 564 -17.27 -0.46 -20.13
C HIS A 564 -15.97 -0.42 -20.93
N PHE A 565 -15.84 0.53 -21.85
CA PHE A 565 -14.61 0.72 -22.61
C PHE A 565 -14.58 2.13 -23.17
N TRP A 566 -13.38 2.60 -23.49
CA TRP A 566 -13.18 3.85 -24.20
C TRP A 566 -12.84 3.57 -25.65
N TYR A 567 -13.35 4.38 -26.57
CA TYR A 567 -13.09 4.25 -27.99
C TYR A 567 -12.85 5.62 -28.65
N HIS A 568 -12.07 5.61 -29.72
CA HIS A 568 -11.72 6.79 -30.49
C HIS A 568 -11.88 6.49 -31.97
N MET A 569 -12.52 7.38 -32.74
CA MET A 569 -12.76 7.20 -34.17
C MET A 569 -12.38 8.47 -34.93
N GLY A 570 -11.16 8.50 -35.47
CA GLY A 570 -10.58 9.69 -36.09
C GLY A 570 -10.49 9.62 -37.63
N GLY A 571 -10.51 10.81 -38.26
CA GLY A 571 -10.40 11.01 -39.71
C GLY A 571 -11.76 11.09 -40.42
N VAL A 572 -11.77 11.31 -41.75
CA VAL A 572 -13.02 11.45 -42.52
C VAL A 572 -13.55 10.08 -42.94
N ASN A 573 -14.71 9.70 -42.43
CA ASN A 573 -15.38 8.40 -42.64
C ASN A 573 -14.56 7.21 -42.11
N PRO A 574 -14.33 7.13 -40.78
CA PRO A 574 -13.53 6.06 -40.19
C PRO A 574 -14.14 4.67 -40.26
N GLY A 575 -15.46 4.58 -40.51
CA GLY A 575 -16.19 3.31 -40.56
C GLY A 575 -17.10 3.14 -39.35
N SER A 576 -17.27 1.91 -38.89
CA SER A 576 -18.09 1.57 -37.72
C SER A 576 -17.36 0.66 -36.75
N LEU A 577 -17.54 0.91 -35.45
CA LEU A 577 -17.14 0.02 -34.37
C LEU A 577 -18.39 -0.70 -33.85
N THR A 578 -18.36 -2.03 -33.85
CA THR A 578 -19.41 -2.86 -33.25
C THR A 578 -18.79 -3.82 -32.25
N VAL A 579 -19.35 -3.88 -31.05
CA VAL A 579 -18.92 -4.81 -30.01
C VAL A 579 -19.94 -5.93 -29.91
N TYR A 580 -19.45 -7.17 -29.91
CA TYR A 580 -20.25 -8.38 -29.76
C TYR A 580 -19.81 -9.17 -28.53
N MET A 581 -20.79 -9.76 -27.85
CA MET A 581 -20.55 -10.92 -26.98
C MET A 581 -20.75 -12.18 -27.81
N LYS A 582 -19.74 -13.03 -27.89
CA LYS A 582 -19.76 -14.28 -28.64
C LYS A 582 -19.67 -15.46 -27.69
N PRO A 583 -20.74 -16.25 -27.52
CA PRO A 583 -20.64 -17.54 -26.83
C PRO A 583 -19.67 -18.47 -27.57
N VAL A 584 -18.90 -19.28 -26.84
CA VAL A 584 -18.02 -20.30 -27.44
C VAL A 584 -18.80 -21.25 -28.35
N LYS A 585 -20.07 -21.49 -28.01
CA LYS A 585 -21.03 -22.23 -28.84
C LYS A 585 -22.30 -21.41 -29.00
N GLY A 586 -22.45 -20.75 -30.14
CA GLY A 586 -23.65 -19.98 -30.47
C GLY A 586 -23.34 -18.82 -31.42
N ASP A 587 -24.38 -18.06 -31.73
CA ASP A 587 -24.26 -16.85 -32.53
C ASP A 587 -23.82 -15.67 -31.66
N ARG A 588 -23.01 -14.78 -32.25
CA ARG A 588 -22.57 -13.55 -31.59
C ARG A 588 -23.75 -12.59 -31.42
N VAL A 589 -23.84 -11.98 -30.23
CA VAL A 589 -24.87 -11.01 -29.85
C VAL A 589 -24.26 -9.61 -29.86
N LYS A 590 -24.86 -8.69 -30.60
CA LYS A 590 -24.43 -7.29 -30.64
C LYS A 590 -24.78 -6.61 -29.32
N ILE A 591 -23.80 -6.00 -28.66
CA ILE A 591 -23.99 -5.29 -27.39
C ILE A 591 -23.79 -3.77 -27.52
N PHE A 592 -22.98 -3.31 -28.46
CA PHE A 592 -22.75 -1.90 -28.75
C PHE A 592 -22.46 -1.69 -30.24
N SER A 593 -22.83 -0.54 -30.80
CA SER A 593 -22.49 -0.16 -32.17
C SER A 593 -22.49 1.34 -32.36
N ASP A 594 -21.44 1.85 -33.00
CA ASP A 594 -21.34 3.24 -33.43
C ASP A 594 -20.70 3.33 -34.84
N SER A 595 -21.03 4.38 -35.58
CA SER A 595 -20.58 4.60 -36.96
C SER A 595 -20.37 6.08 -37.31
N LEU A 596 -20.55 6.97 -36.34
CA LEU A 596 -20.43 8.40 -36.59
C LEU A 596 -18.96 8.81 -36.72
N ASN A 597 -18.67 9.70 -37.68
CA ASN A 597 -17.41 10.44 -37.65
C ASN A 597 -17.46 11.43 -36.49
N GLN A 598 -16.61 11.22 -35.50
CA GLN A 598 -16.79 11.75 -34.16
C GLN A 598 -15.67 12.69 -33.70
N GLY A 599 -14.78 13.09 -34.60
CA GLY A 599 -13.67 13.98 -34.28
C GLY A 599 -12.51 13.26 -33.58
N ASP A 600 -11.57 14.03 -33.05
CA ASP A 600 -10.32 13.54 -32.42
C ASP A 600 -10.48 13.49 -30.88
N VAL A 601 -11.45 12.70 -30.39
CA VAL A 601 -11.77 12.59 -28.96
C VAL A 601 -12.16 11.16 -28.54
N TRP A 602 -11.75 10.77 -27.33
CA TRP A 602 -12.11 9.51 -26.68
C TRP A 602 -13.54 9.54 -26.12
N ARG A 603 -14.27 8.42 -26.24
CA ARG A 603 -15.67 8.29 -25.83
C ARG A 603 -15.90 7.00 -25.06
N HIS A 604 -16.82 7.06 -24.10
CA HIS A 604 -17.19 5.90 -23.32
C HIS A 604 -18.32 5.10 -24.02
N GLY A 605 -18.07 3.80 -24.23
CA GLY A 605 -19.06 2.83 -24.68
C GLY A 605 -19.35 1.82 -23.56
N ASN A 606 -20.59 1.35 -23.50
CA ASN A 606 -20.98 0.28 -22.59
C ASN A 606 -21.97 -0.71 -23.22
N GLY A 607 -22.11 -1.89 -22.63
CA GLY A 607 -23.04 -2.91 -23.11
C GLY A 607 -23.27 -4.05 -22.12
N ASN A 608 -24.53 -4.47 -22.00
CA ASN A 608 -24.91 -5.59 -21.13
C ASN A 608 -24.45 -6.92 -21.71
N ILE A 609 -23.85 -7.76 -20.87
CA ILE A 609 -23.40 -9.11 -21.19
C ILE A 609 -24.24 -10.11 -20.39
N SER A 610 -25.03 -10.91 -21.11
CA SER A 610 -25.83 -11.98 -20.53
C SER A 610 -25.39 -13.31 -21.12
N SER A 611 -24.54 -14.04 -20.39
CA SER A 611 -23.92 -15.28 -20.87
C SER A 611 -24.66 -16.55 -20.46
N ALA A 612 -25.58 -16.47 -19.49
CA ALA A 612 -26.42 -17.58 -19.03
C ALA A 612 -25.61 -18.87 -18.74
N LEU A 613 -24.48 -18.74 -18.03
CA LEU A 613 -23.53 -19.82 -17.70
C LEU A 613 -22.77 -20.43 -18.89
N VAL A 614 -22.87 -19.86 -20.09
CA VAL A 614 -22.10 -20.30 -21.26
C VAL A 614 -20.82 -19.48 -21.37
N ASP A 615 -19.68 -20.15 -21.55
CA ASP A 615 -18.41 -19.50 -21.79
C ASP A 615 -18.47 -18.60 -23.04
N TRP A 616 -17.83 -17.44 -22.98
CA TRP A 616 -17.98 -16.39 -23.99
C TRP A 616 -16.69 -15.58 -24.20
N GLN A 617 -16.65 -14.83 -25.30
CA GLN A 617 -15.58 -13.90 -25.68
C GLN A 617 -16.17 -12.56 -26.09
N LEU A 618 -15.41 -11.49 -25.89
CA LEU A 618 -15.73 -10.16 -26.39
C LEU A 618 -15.05 -9.96 -27.75
N GLU A 619 -15.78 -9.48 -28.75
CA GLU A 619 -15.26 -9.18 -30.08
C GLU A 619 -15.53 -7.71 -30.43
N PHE A 620 -14.47 -6.91 -30.59
CA PHE A 620 -14.53 -5.56 -31.15
C PHE A 620 -14.29 -5.65 -32.65
N GLU A 621 -15.34 -5.50 -33.44
CA GLU A 621 -15.32 -5.52 -34.89
C GLU A 621 -15.31 -4.09 -35.43
N VAL A 622 -14.31 -3.79 -36.25
CA VAL A 622 -14.24 -2.55 -37.01
C VAL A 622 -14.48 -2.86 -38.48
N VAL A 623 -15.37 -2.10 -39.11
CA VAL A 623 -15.65 -2.16 -40.54
C VAL A 623 -15.18 -0.87 -41.19
N GLY A 624 -14.24 -0.96 -42.14
CA GLY A 624 -13.73 0.21 -42.85
C GLY A 624 -14.78 0.83 -43.78
N ALA A 625 -14.80 2.16 -43.89
CA ALA A 625 -15.63 2.89 -44.85
C ALA A 625 -14.86 3.46 -46.04
N GLY A 626 -13.53 3.24 -46.12
CA GLY A 626 -12.68 3.73 -47.21
C GLY A 626 -12.26 5.20 -47.06
N GLY A 627 -12.14 5.69 -45.82
CA GLY A 627 -11.60 7.01 -45.51
C GLY A 627 -10.08 7.11 -45.73
N LYS A 628 -9.55 8.33 -45.69
CA LYS A 628 -8.10 8.58 -45.73
C LYS A 628 -7.59 8.97 -44.35
N ASP A 629 -6.47 8.39 -43.94
CA ASP A 629 -5.83 8.64 -42.64
C ASP A 629 -6.79 8.39 -41.45
N THR A 630 -7.68 7.41 -41.61
CA THR A 630 -8.69 7.06 -40.61
C THR A 630 -8.26 5.91 -39.72
N HIS A 631 -8.77 5.90 -38.50
CA HIS A 631 -8.50 4.86 -37.52
C HIS A 631 -9.66 4.69 -36.54
N VAL A 632 -9.66 3.54 -35.87
CA VAL A 632 -10.49 3.26 -34.69
C VAL A 632 -9.58 2.71 -33.60
N ALA A 633 -9.64 3.28 -32.40
CA ALA A 633 -8.91 2.80 -31.24
C ALA A 633 -9.85 2.46 -30.09
N VAL A 634 -9.41 1.55 -29.23
CA VAL A 634 -10.09 1.16 -27.99
C VAL A 634 -9.09 1.11 -26.84
N ASP A 635 -9.56 1.49 -25.66
CA ASP A 635 -8.76 1.58 -24.44
C ASP A 635 -9.63 1.32 -23.20
N ASP A 636 -9.00 1.10 -22.05
CA ASP A 636 -9.65 1.00 -20.72
C ASP A 636 -10.89 0.07 -20.69
N ILE A 637 -10.73 -1.17 -21.13
CA ILE A 637 -11.82 -2.15 -21.14
C ILE A 637 -12.01 -2.70 -19.73
N PHE A 638 -13.20 -2.52 -19.15
CA PHE A 638 -13.58 -2.96 -17.81
C PHE A 638 -14.87 -3.78 -17.84
N LEU A 639 -14.90 -4.89 -17.09
CA LEU A 639 -16.07 -5.73 -16.89
C LEU A 639 -16.59 -5.62 -15.45
N SER A 640 -17.73 -4.96 -15.31
CA SER A 640 -18.49 -4.88 -14.06
C SER A 640 -19.30 -6.15 -13.82
N ALA A 641 -19.37 -6.57 -12.55
CA ALA A 641 -20.16 -7.73 -12.11
C ALA A 641 -21.69 -7.47 -12.10
N HIS A 642 -22.10 -6.23 -12.38
CA HIS A 642 -23.49 -5.79 -12.38
C HIS A 642 -23.92 -5.40 -13.80
N PRO A 643 -25.22 -5.41 -14.12
CA PRO A 643 -25.72 -4.89 -15.39
C PRO A 643 -25.33 -3.43 -15.55
N CYS A 644 -25.14 -3.00 -16.79
CA CYS A 644 -24.97 -1.59 -17.12
C CYS A 644 -26.20 -0.86 -16.61
N GLU A 645 -25.96 0.19 -15.84
CA GLU A 645 -27.00 1.17 -15.60
C GLU A 645 -27.48 1.64 -16.97
N SER A 646 -28.81 1.82 -17.11
CA SER A 646 -29.36 2.48 -18.29
C SER A 646 -28.54 3.73 -18.57
N GLN A 647 -28.34 4.13 -19.82
CA GLN A 647 -27.78 5.45 -20.20
C GLN A 647 -28.73 6.58 -19.73
N GLY A 648 -28.99 6.61 -18.43
CA GLY A 648 -29.76 7.59 -17.75
C GLY A 648 -28.82 8.74 -17.57
N SER A 649 -29.13 9.85 -18.22
CA SER A 649 -29.76 10.96 -17.54
C SER A 649 -29.63 11.10 -16.01
N ARG A 650 -29.46 10.09 -15.16
CA ARG A 650 -29.36 10.19 -13.70
C ARG A 650 -28.21 9.34 -13.18
N CYS A 651 -27.29 9.95 -12.46
CA CYS A 651 -26.16 9.33 -11.77
C CYS A 651 -26.22 9.70 -10.28
N ASN A 652 -26.59 8.73 -9.46
CA ASN A 652 -26.69 8.89 -8.00
C ASN A 652 -25.43 8.43 -7.25
N LEU A 653 -24.35 8.11 -7.95
CA LEU A 653 -23.01 7.81 -7.40
C LEU A 653 -22.88 6.57 -6.48
N GLU A 654 -23.99 5.92 -6.11
CA GLU A 654 -24.05 4.75 -5.23
C GLU A 654 -23.26 3.52 -5.73
N ARG A 655 -23.03 3.42 -7.05
CA ARG A 655 -22.37 2.26 -7.69
C ARG A 655 -21.12 2.63 -8.47
N GLY A 656 -20.58 3.83 -8.25
CA GLY A 656 -19.43 4.36 -8.97
C GLY A 656 -19.72 5.72 -9.61
N MET A 657 -18.76 6.23 -10.38
CA MET A 657 -18.87 7.54 -11.06
C MET A 657 -19.75 7.52 -12.33
N CYS A 658 -20.52 6.45 -12.56
CA CYS A 658 -21.33 6.25 -13.77
C CYS A 658 -20.49 6.40 -15.07
N SER A 659 -20.83 7.37 -15.93
CA SER A 659 -20.08 7.75 -17.13
C SER A 659 -19.20 9.00 -16.95
N TRP A 660 -19.07 9.50 -15.72
CA TRP A 660 -18.19 10.63 -15.40
C TRP A 660 -16.77 10.13 -15.11
N SER A 661 -15.77 10.93 -15.47
CA SER A 661 -14.36 10.60 -15.25
C SER A 661 -13.55 11.82 -14.84
N ASN A 662 -12.56 11.60 -13.97
CA ASN A 662 -11.52 12.60 -13.72
C ASN A 662 -10.61 12.69 -14.95
N THR A 663 -10.21 13.92 -15.32
CA THR A 663 -9.16 14.08 -16.34
C THR A 663 -7.82 13.64 -15.75
N GLN A 664 -6.98 13.00 -16.56
CA GLN A 664 -5.61 12.62 -16.18
C GLN A 664 -4.59 13.68 -16.64
N ASN A 665 -5.04 14.77 -17.26
CA ASN A 665 -4.21 15.84 -17.73
C ASN A 665 -3.74 16.74 -16.57
N ILE A 666 -2.52 16.45 -16.09
CA ILE A 666 -1.84 17.20 -15.02
C ILE A 666 -1.65 18.72 -15.27
N LYS A 667 -1.88 19.20 -16.50
CA LYS A 667 -1.88 20.65 -16.81
C LYS A 667 -3.25 21.28 -16.61
N ALA A 668 -4.31 20.49 -16.75
CA ALA A 668 -5.70 20.91 -16.57
C ALA A 668 -6.11 20.86 -15.10
N ASP A 669 -5.71 19.82 -14.36
CA ASP A 669 -5.96 19.69 -12.93
C ASP A 669 -4.77 19.15 -12.14
N LYS A 670 -4.91 19.18 -10.81
CA LYS A 670 -3.86 18.78 -9.85
C LYS A 670 -4.37 17.83 -8.78
N LEU A 671 -5.67 17.58 -8.75
CA LEU A 671 -6.39 16.78 -7.77
C LEU A 671 -7.54 16.08 -8.50
N ASP A 672 -7.95 14.93 -7.98
CA ASP A 672 -9.09 14.18 -8.49
C ASP A 672 -10.31 14.35 -7.58
N TRP A 673 -11.50 14.21 -8.16
CA TRP A 673 -12.72 13.98 -7.39
C TRP A 673 -12.75 12.55 -6.88
N GLU A 674 -13.07 12.37 -5.61
CA GLU A 674 -13.07 11.07 -4.95
C GLU A 674 -14.48 10.62 -4.62
N LEU A 675 -14.78 9.35 -4.88
CA LEU A 675 -16.01 8.72 -4.42
C LEU A 675 -15.80 8.18 -3.00
N THR A 676 -16.65 8.57 -2.05
CA THR A 676 -16.57 8.13 -0.65
C THR A 676 -17.95 8.06 -0.01
N SER A 677 -18.00 7.51 1.21
CA SER A 677 -19.15 7.57 2.11
C SER A 677 -18.72 8.10 3.48
N GLN A 678 -19.67 8.44 4.35
CA GLN A 678 -19.35 8.96 5.68
C GLN A 678 -18.62 7.94 6.56
N GLU A 679 -19.00 6.66 6.51
CA GLU A 679 -18.34 5.60 7.30
C GLU A 679 -16.94 5.28 6.79
N ALA A 680 -16.73 5.40 5.48
CA ALA A 680 -15.46 5.10 4.85
C ALA A 680 -14.43 6.24 5.00
N GLU A 681 -14.89 7.47 5.25
CA GLU A 681 -14.03 8.64 5.41
C GLU A 681 -13.56 8.83 6.86
N ARG A 682 -12.24 8.92 7.07
CA ARG A 682 -11.65 9.14 8.40
C ARG A 682 -10.71 10.34 8.49
N HIS A 683 -10.24 10.87 7.36
CA HIS A 683 -9.15 11.84 7.32
C HIS A 683 -9.58 13.21 6.75
N TYR A 684 -10.58 13.25 5.86
CA TYR A 684 -11.09 14.47 5.26
C TYR A 684 -12.46 14.87 5.81
N SER A 685 -12.75 16.17 5.79
CA SER A 685 -14.06 16.70 6.16
C SER A 685 -15.08 16.42 5.05
N THR A 686 -16.13 15.67 5.35
CA THR A 686 -17.24 15.35 4.45
C THR A 686 -18.58 15.90 4.98
N PRO A 687 -19.63 15.98 4.13
CA PRO A 687 -21.00 16.22 4.60
C PRO A 687 -21.44 15.16 5.61
N THR A 688 -22.31 15.52 6.55
CA THR A 688 -22.77 14.60 7.61
C THR A 688 -23.84 13.62 7.17
N GLU A 689 -24.47 13.86 6.02
CA GLU A 689 -25.55 13.06 5.44
C GLU A 689 -25.42 13.11 3.92
N ASP A 690 -25.82 12.04 3.24
CA ASP A 690 -25.96 12.00 1.78
C ASP A 690 -27.26 12.68 1.31
N HIS A 691 -27.33 13.19 0.08
CA HIS A 691 -28.52 13.89 -0.43
C HIS A 691 -29.58 12.93 -1.00
N THR A 692 -29.18 11.81 -1.60
CA THR A 692 -30.09 10.86 -2.27
C THR A 692 -31.09 10.24 -1.29
N LEU A 693 -30.64 9.92 -0.07
CA LEU A 693 -31.45 9.37 1.01
C LEU A 693 -30.99 10.06 2.30
N GLU A 694 -31.71 11.08 2.78
CA GLU A 694 -31.44 11.91 3.99
C GLU A 694 -31.35 11.10 5.32
N SER A 695 -30.82 9.87 5.35
CA SER A 695 -30.89 8.95 6.49
C SER A 695 -29.87 7.80 6.51
N ASN A 696 -29.04 7.52 5.48
CA ASN A 696 -28.17 6.32 5.49
C ASN A 696 -26.67 6.63 5.33
N THR A 697 -25.86 6.16 6.28
CA THR A 697 -24.41 6.42 6.42
C THR A 697 -23.54 5.66 5.41
N LEU A 698 -24.15 4.75 4.64
CA LEU A 698 -23.53 3.89 3.63
C LEU A 698 -23.62 4.42 2.19
N CYS A 699 -24.33 5.53 1.97
CA CYS A 699 -24.50 6.12 0.64
C CYS A 699 -23.27 6.95 0.23
N HIS A 700 -23.01 7.00 -1.08
CA HIS A 700 -21.77 7.52 -1.66
C HIS A 700 -22.00 8.84 -2.39
N PHE A 701 -21.10 9.79 -2.18
CA PHE A 701 -21.07 11.06 -2.89
C PHE A 701 -19.66 11.34 -3.42
N LEU A 702 -19.57 12.20 -4.42
CA LEU A 702 -18.28 12.70 -4.89
C LEU A 702 -17.86 13.87 -4.02
N PHE A 703 -16.61 13.91 -3.60
CA PHE A 703 -16.08 15.06 -2.87
C PHE A 703 -14.67 15.40 -3.31
N LEU A 704 -14.28 16.65 -3.05
CA LEU A 704 -12.93 17.13 -3.29
C LEU A 704 -12.11 17.01 -1.99
N PRO A 705 -11.10 16.12 -1.92
CA PRO A 705 -10.27 15.95 -0.74
C PRO A 705 -9.53 17.25 -0.40
N SER A 706 -9.78 17.76 0.79
CA SER A 706 -9.27 19.06 1.23
C SER A 706 -8.63 18.95 2.61
N SER A 707 -7.30 19.08 2.65
CA SER A 707 -6.50 19.12 3.89
C SER A 707 -5.73 20.44 4.02
N ASN A 708 -5.29 20.78 5.23
CA ASN A 708 -4.36 21.89 5.46
C ASN A 708 -2.89 21.54 5.16
N ARG A 709 -2.58 20.30 4.77
CA ARG A 709 -1.21 19.78 4.55
C ARG A 709 -0.72 19.99 3.12
N THR A 710 -1.65 20.08 2.17
CA THR A 710 -1.39 20.39 0.77
C THR A 710 -1.76 21.84 0.45
N ALA A 711 -1.07 22.47 -0.52
CA ALA A 711 -1.28 23.88 -0.85
C ALA A 711 -2.76 24.16 -1.18
N GLY A 712 -3.34 25.24 -0.60
CA GLY A 712 -4.62 25.76 -1.07
C GLY A 712 -4.46 26.29 -2.51
N SER A 713 -5.50 26.20 -3.35
CA SER A 713 -5.55 26.56 -4.78
C SER A 713 -5.26 25.48 -5.83
N GLN A 714 -5.20 24.20 -5.46
CA GLN A 714 -5.25 23.11 -6.45
C GLN A 714 -6.69 22.92 -6.96
N ASN A 715 -6.85 22.69 -8.26
CA ASN A 715 -8.14 22.41 -8.89
C ASN A 715 -8.28 20.92 -9.25
N ALA A 716 -9.51 20.45 -9.35
CA ALA A 716 -9.90 19.12 -9.83
C ALA A 716 -10.97 19.26 -10.91
N GLN A 717 -10.86 18.52 -12.02
CA GLN A 717 -11.84 18.56 -13.11
C GLN A 717 -12.50 17.20 -13.32
N LEU A 718 -13.82 17.15 -13.11
CA LEU A 718 -14.65 15.99 -13.46
C LEU A 718 -15.36 16.27 -14.78
N LEU A 719 -15.23 15.35 -15.73
CA LEU A 719 -15.79 15.45 -17.07
C LEU A 719 -17.02 14.55 -17.22
N SER A 720 -18.08 15.10 -17.82
CA SER A 720 -19.24 14.32 -18.27
C SER A 720 -18.89 13.50 -19.52
N PRO A 721 -19.70 12.48 -19.90
CA PRO A 721 -19.64 11.95 -21.25
C PRO A 721 -19.91 13.06 -22.28
N HIS A 722 -19.47 12.86 -23.53
CA HIS A 722 -19.83 13.76 -24.63
C HIS A 722 -21.33 13.71 -24.91
N LEU A 723 -22.01 14.84 -24.77
CA LEU A 723 -23.45 14.98 -24.98
C LEU A 723 -23.74 15.60 -26.36
N ARG A 724 -24.73 15.05 -27.08
CA ARG A 724 -25.16 15.49 -28.41
C ARG A 724 -26.69 15.37 -28.57
N LEU A 725 -27.26 16.27 -29.39
CA LEU A 725 -28.63 16.32 -29.95
C LEU A 725 -29.73 17.05 -29.14
N ASP A 726 -29.87 18.34 -29.48
CA ASP A 726 -31.11 19.13 -29.69
C ASP A 726 -31.71 19.98 -28.54
N VAL A 727 -31.48 21.30 -28.72
CA VAL A 727 -32.17 22.53 -28.27
C VAL A 727 -32.12 22.91 -26.79
N CYS A 728 -32.37 22.02 -25.82
CA CYS A 728 -32.22 22.31 -24.39
C CYS A 728 -32.04 21.03 -23.58
N ASP A 729 -30.94 20.91 -22.86
CA ASP A 729 -30.76 19.89 -21.83
C ASP A 729 -31.01 20.52 -20.47
N ALA A 730 -32.00 20.03 -19.72
CA ALA A 730 -32.14 20.42 -18.31
C ALA A 730 -31.15 19.59 -17.49
N PHE A 731 -30.13 20.26 -16.95
CA PHE A 731 -29.08 19.70 -16.12
C PHE A 731 -29.32 20.08 -14.67
N THR A 732 -29.29 19.10 -13.78
CA THR A 732 -29.52 19.29 -12.35
C THR A 732 -28.50 18.50 -11.55
N PHE A 733 -28.01 19.06 -10.44
CA PHE A 733 -27.13 18.34 -9.52
C PHE A 733 -27.25 18.90 -8.11
N SER A 734 -26.92 18.09 -7.12
CA SER A 734 -26.84 18.50 -5.72
C SER A 734 -25.39 18.80 -5.35
N TYR A 735 -25.19 19.86 -4.56
CA TYR A 735 -23.87 20.22 -4.06
C TYR A 735 -23.88 20.61 -2.60
N PHE A 736 -22.74 20.40 -1.95
CA PHE A 736 -22.45 20.83 -0.58
C PHE A 736 -21.15 21.61 -0.57
N ILE A 737 -21.16 22.86 -0.12
CA ILE A 737 -19.96 23.72 -0.08
C ILE A 737 -19.84 24.41 1.28
N THR A 738 -18.65 24.33 1.86
CA THR A 738 -18.22 25.18 2.98
C THR A 738 -17.06 26.08 2.55
N GLN A 739 -17.15 27.37 2.86
CA GLN A 739 -16.10 28.32 2.50
C GLN A 739 -14.77 27.98 3.19
N PRO A 740 -13.61 28.23 2.53
CA PRO A 740 -13.43 29.07 1.34
C PRO A 740 -13.38 28.34 -0.03
N ILE A 741 -14.02 27.18 -0.19
CA ILE A 741 -14.03 26.43 -1.47
C ILE A 741 -14.95 27.07 -2.52
N ARG A 742 -14.59 26.91 -3.80
CA ARG A 742 -15.38 27.33 -4.97
C ARG A 742 -15.59 26.18 -5.95
N LEU A 743 -16.76 26.15 -6.57
CA LEU A 743 -17.13 25.23 -7.65
C LEU A 743 -17.46 26.04 -8.91
N TRP A 744 -16.86 25.67 -10.03
CA TRP A 744 -17.25 26.13 -11.35
C TRP A 744 -17.91 24.99 -12.11
N VAL A 745 -18.92 25.35 -12.90
CA VAL A 745 -19.50 24.46 -13.91
C VAL A 745 -19.22 25.09 -15.27
N TRP A 746 -18.55 24.35 -16.12
CA TRP A 746 -18.21 24.77 -17.48
C TRP A 746 -18.90 23.90 -18.52
N ARG A 747 -19.13 24.48 -19.70
CA ARG A 747 -19.41 23.77 -20.94
C ARG A 747 -18.13 23.74 -21.78
N LEU A 748 -17.57 22.56 -22.02
CA LEU A 748 -16.43 22.36 -22.90
C LEU A 748 -16.93 22.03 -24.31
N SER A 749 -16.69 22.91 -25.27
CA SER A 749 -17.04 22.72 -26.69
C SER A 749 -15.89 23.17 -27.59
N GLU A 750 -15.52 22.37 -28.59
CA GLU A 750 -14.38 22.65 -29.49
C GLU A 750 -13.06 22.97 -28.76
N GLY A 751 -12.82 22.35 -27.60
CA GLY A 751 -11.62 22.60 -26.77
C GLY A 751 -11.62 23.96 -26.04
N ARG A 752 -12.76 24.66 -25.99
CA ARG A 752 -12.94 25.91 -25.24
C ARG A 752 -13.91 25.73 -24.09
N LEU A 753 -13.52 26.20 -22.91
CA LEU A 753 -14.37 26.23 -21.72
C LEU A 753 -15.25 27.49 -21.72
N HIS A 754 -16.55 27.29 -21.64
CA HIS A 754 -17.56 28.35 -21.48
C HIS A 754 -18.15 28.28 -20.07
N GLN A 755 -18.06 29.37 -19.31
CA GLN A 755 -18.57 29.39 -17.93
C GLN A 755 -20.08 29.30 -17.91
N LEU A 756 -20.63 28.34 -17.17
CA LEU A 756 -22.07 28.22 -16.91
C LEU A 756 -22.43 28.77 -15.53
N LEU A 757 -21.66 28.38 -14.50
CA LEU A 757 -21.94 28.72 -13.10
C LEU A 757 -20.64 28.91 -12.32
N VAL A 758 -20.69 29.80 -11.32
CA VAL A 758 -19.71 29.87 -10.24
C VAL A 758 -20.47 29.86 -8.92
N VAL A 759 -20.14 28.92 -8.03
CA VAL A 759 -20.70 28.82 -6.69
C VAL A 759 -19.62 29.12 -5.66
N ASN A 760 -19.88 30.14 -4.83
CA ASN A 760 -18.97 30.61 -3.77
C ASN A 760 -19.68 30.87 -2.42
N ASP A 761 -20.99 30.62 -2.34
CA ASP A 761 -21.80 30.82 -1.14
C ASP A 761 -21.82 29.57 -0.24
N LEU A 762 -22.11 29.74 1.04
CA LEU A 762 -22.29 28.63 1.98
C LEU A 762 -23.52 27.79 1.57
N GLY A 763 -23.28 26.53 1.20
CA GLY A 763 -24.28 25.53 0.81
C GLY A 763 -24.61 24.57 1.95
N ARG A 764 -24.89 25.08 3.16
CA ARG A 764 -25.46 24.27 4.25
C ARG A 764 -26.97 24.54 4.36
N PRO A 765 -27.84 23.50 4.35
CA PRO A 765 -27.62 22.10 3.94
C PRO A 765 -27.45 21.96 2.41
N TRP A 766 -27.32 20.71 1.90
CA TRP A 766 -27.24 20.36 0.47
C TRP A 766 -28.20 21.20 -0.39
N ARG A 767 -27.72 21.67 -1.53
CA ARG A 767 -28.52 22.48 -2.47
C ARG A 767 -28.54 21.85 -3.84
N ARG A 768 -29.75 21.75 -4.40
CA ARG A 768 -29.95 21.41 -5.81
C ARG A 768 -29.77 22.66 -6.67
N PHE A 769 -29.10 22.49 -7.81
CA PHE A 769 -29.00 23.50 -8.85
C PHE A 769 -29.62 22.96 -10.14
N ASP A 770 -30.33 23.82 -10.88
CA ASP A 770 -30.97 23.48 -12.14
C ASP A 770 -30.56 24.51 -13.21
N ILE A 771 -30.06 24.04 -14.35
CA ILE A 771 -29.64 24.87 -15.48
C ILE A 771 -30.02 24.25 -16.80
N ASN A 772 -30.50 25.09 -17.71
CA ASN A 772 -30.74 24.69 -19.08
C ASN A 772 -29.50 25.01 -19.92
N ILE A 773 -28.91 23.99 -20.51
CA ILE A 773 -27.74 24.12 -21.37
C ILE A 773 -28.22 24.02 -22.82
N THR A 774 -27.84 25.00 -23.63
CA THR A 774 -28.08 25.00 -25.07
C THR A 774 -26.75 24.97 -25.81
N SER A 775 -26.61 24.08 -26.77
CA SER A 775 -25.41 23.96 -27.60
C SER A 775 -25.79 23.51 -29.01
N THR A 776 -25.17 24.13 -30.02
CA THR A 776 -25.26 23.69 -31.42
C THR A 776 -24.22 22.64 -31.77
N GLU A 777 -23.16 22.58 -30.96
CA GLU A 777 -22.05 21.64 -31.10
C GLU A 777 -22.07 20.64 -29.95
N GLU A 778 -21.42 19.50 -30.16
CA GLU A 778 -21.16 18.53 -29.10
C GLU A 778 -20.33 19.14 -27.97
N TYR A 779 -20.69 18.80 -26.73
CA TYR A 779 -20.07 19.39 -25.56
C TYR A 779 -19.95 18.40 -24.40
N GLN A 780 -19.11 18.75 -23.43
CA GLN A 780 -19.05 18.12 -22.11
C GLN A 780 -19.36 19.15 -21.03
N ILE A 781 -19.93 18.68 -19.93
CA ILE A 781 -20.05 19.44 -18.69
C ILE A 781 -18.80 19.14 -17.87
N VAL A 782 -18.17 20.20 -17.36
CA VAL A 782 -16.97 20.09 -16.52
C VAL A 782 -17.27 20.68 -15.16
N PHE A 783 -17.15 19.86 -14.11
CA PHE A 783 -17.13 20.34 -12.74
C PHE A 783 -15.70 20.63 -12.33
N GLU A 784 -15.38 21.90 -12.10
CA GLU A 784 -14.08 22.31 -11.61
C GLU A 784 -14.20 22.78 -10.16
N GLY A 785 -13.63 22.00 -9.23
CA GLY A 785 -13.55 22.37 -7.82
C GLY A 785 -12.18 22.98 -7.50
N MET A 786 -12.12 24.12 -6.80
CA MET A 786 -10.86 24.63 -6.24
C MET A 786 -10.77 24.37 -4.75
N LYS A 787 -9.72 23.62 -4.38
CA LYS A 787 -9.41 23.31 -3.00
C LYS A 787 -9.11 24.57 -2.18
N GLY A 788 -9.78 24.68 -1.04
CA GLY A 788 -9.57 25.68 0.01
C GLY A 788 -8.68 25.16 1.14
N THR A 789 -8.55 25.94 2.23
CA THR A 789 -7.68 25.56 3.37
C THR A 789 -8.32 24.58 4.35
N SER A 790 -9.65 24.56 4.44
CA SER A 790 -10.39 23.77 5.45
C SER A 790 -11.88 23.57 5.10
N GLY A 791 -12.24 23.69 3.82
CA GLY A 791 -13.62 23.50 3.38
C GLY A 791 -13.89 22.08 2.87
N THR A 792 -15.17 21.73 2.77
CA THR A 792 -15.72 20.57 2.08
C THR A 792 -16.44 21.03 0.82
N LEU A 793 -16.19 20.35 -0.29
CA LEU A 793 -16.98 20.44 -1.52
C LEU A 793 -17.38 19.02 -1.91
N ALA A 794 -18.68 18.79 -2.03
CA ALA A 794 -19.23 17.52 -2.48
C ALA A 794 -20.31 17.75 -3.55
N LEU A 795 -20.47 16.75 -4.40
CA LEU A 795 -21.45 16.64 -5.48
C LEU A 795 -22.21 15.33 -5.31
N ASP A 796 -23.51 15.39 -5.57
CA ASP A 796 -24.38 14.22 -5.57
C ASP A 796 -25.54 14.40 -6.58
N ASP A 797 -26.27 13.32 -6.87
CA ASP A 797 -27.50 13.31 -7.67
C ASP A 797 -27.39 14.07 -9.01
N ILE A 798 -26.42 13.68 -9.84
CA ILE A 798 -26.16 14.35 -11.12
C ILE A 798 -27.16 13.84 -12.17
N GLU A 799 -28.03 14.73 -12.65
CA GLU A 799 -29.07 14.43 -13.63
C GLU A 799 -29.03 15.38 -14.85
N TYR A 800 -29.21 14.85 -16.06
CA TYR A 800 -29.50 15.60 -17.28
C TYR A 800 -30.66 14.95 -18.03
N THR A 801 -31.48 15.74 -18.73
CA THR A 801 -32.53 15.21 -19.61
C THR A 801 -32.24 15.63 -21.04
N ILE A 802 -32.17 14.64 -21.95
CA ILE A 802 -31.90 14.87 -23.37
C ILE A 802 -33.25 15.08 -24.09
N GLY A 803 -33.38 16.17 -24.85
CA GLY A 803 -34.48 16.36 -25.81
C GLY A 803 -35.78 16.97 -25.27
N VAL A 804 -35.71 17.82 -24.23
CA VAL A 804 -36.88 18.57 -23.73
C VAL A 804 -36.66 20.07 -23.94
N ASN A 805 -37.45 20.70 -24.82
CA ASN A 805 -37.41 22.15 -24.99
C ASN A 805 -37.57 22.85 -23.63
N CYS A 806 -36.83 23.94 -23.38
CA CYS A 806 -36.75 24.69 -22.11
C CYS A 806 -38.10 25.13 -21.49
N ALA A 807 -39.22 24.87 -22.16
CA ALA A 807 -40.60 25.09 -21.72
C ALA A 807 -41.31 23.84 -21.13
N LYS A 808 -40.64 22.69 -20.93
CA LYS A 808 -41.25 21.42 -20.48
C LYS A 808 -42.31 20.84 -21.44
N GLU A 809 -42.23 21.16 -22.73
CA GLU A 809 -43.05 20.51 -23.75
C GLU A 809 -42.22 19.47 -24.50
N VAL A 810 -42.71 18.23 -24.52
CA VAL A 810 -42.12 17.12 -25.28
C VAL A 810 -42.28 17.43 -26.76
N THR A 811 -41.18 17.69 -27.46
CA THR A 811 -41.17 17.66 -28.93
C THR A 811 -41.01 16.21 -29.37
N ASP A 812 -42.05 15.66 -30.01
CA ASP A 812 -41.99 14.35 -30.64
C ASP A 812 -40.76 14.25 -31.59
N PRO A 813 -40.09 13.09 -31.65
CA PRO A 813 -38.94 12.94 -32.52
C PRO A 813 -39.34 12.88 -34.00
N ILE A 814 -38.38 13.31 -34.83
CA ILE A 814 -38.30 13.28 -36.29
C ILE A 814 -39.09 12.13 -36.93
N SER A 815 -39.82 12.48 -38.00
CA SER A 815 -40.69 11.65 -38.83
C SER A 815 -40.31 10.16 -38.89
N LYS A 816 -41.10 9.32 -38.24
CA LYS A 816 -41.33 7.96 -38.74
C LYS A 816 -41.82 8.09 -40.18
N SER A 817 -41.11 7.48 -41.14
CA SER A 817 -41.73 7.14 -42.41
C SER A 817 -43.04 6.41 -42.11
N ASP A 818 -44.13 6.91 -42.65
CA ASP A 818 -45.48 6.46 -42.36
C ASP A 818 -45.67 5.00 -42.83
N ASN A 819 -45.35 4.05 -41.96
CA ASN A 819 -45.68 2.63 -42.12
C ASN A 819 -47.05 2.31 -41.48
N ARG A 820 -48.01 3.24 -41.53
CA ARG A 820 -49.42 2.95 -41.20
C ARG A 820 -50.07 1.93 -42.14
N GLY A 821 -49.44 1.59 -43.27
CA GLY A 821 -49.90 0.51 -44.15
C GLY A 821 -49.62 -0.92 -43.64
N GLY A 822 -48.52 -1.15 -42.89
CA GLY A 822 -48.06 -2.50 -42.54
C GLY A 822 -48.72 -3.11 -41.29
N MET A 823 -49.02 -2.28 -40.29
CA MET A 823 -49.67 -2.72 -39.04
C MET A 823 -51.17 -2.98 -39.24
N ALA A 824 -51.86 -2.16 -40.07
CA ALA A 824 -53.25 -2.40 -40.42
C ALA A 824 -53.42 -3.69 -41.24
N ALA A 825 -52.51 -3.97 -42.18
CA ALA A 825 -52.53 -5.20 -42.96
C ALA A 825 -52.27 -6.45 -42.10
N SER A 826 -51.34 -6.39 -41.15
CA SER A 826 -51.04 -7.54 -40.27
C SER A 826 -52.18 -7.86 -39.30
N VAL A 827 -52.84 -6.84 -38.75
CA VAL A 827 -54.01 -7.05 -37.87
C VAL A 827 -55.20 -7.62 -38.66
N ILE A 828 -55.41 -7.17 -39.91
CA ILE A 828 -56.46 -7.72 -40.77
C ILE A 828 -56.16 -9.17 -41.16
N VAL A 829 -54.90 -9.51 -41.47
CA VAL A 829 -54.50 -10.89 -41.79
C VAL A 829 -54.63 -11.81 -40.59
N VAL A 830 -54.27 -11.35 -39.38
CA VAL A 830 -54.45 -12.13 -38.14
C VAL A 830 -55.94 -12.31 -37.81
N LEU A 831 -56.77 -11.28 -37.98
CA LEU A 831 -58.22 -11.40 -37.79
C LEU A 831 -58.86 -12.33 -38.82
N LEU A 832 -58.41 -12.33 -40.07
CA LEU A 832 -58.86 -13.27 -41.11
C LEU A 832 -58.40 -14.70 -40.82
N LEU A 833 -57.19 -14.90 -40.31
CA LEU A 833 -56.68 -16.21 -39.87
C LEU A 833 -57.48 -16.75 -38.67
N ILE A 834 -57.82 -15.90 -37.70
CA ILE A 834 -58.67 -16.28 -36.56
C ILE A 834 -60.09 -16.61 -37.05
N ALA A 835 -60.67 -15.80 -37.93
CA ALA A 835 -62.00 -16.05 -38.48
C ALA A 835 -62.07 -17.34 -39.31
N THR A 836 -61.01 -17.67 -40.06
CA THR A 836 -60.93 -18.93 -40.83
C THR A 836 -60.72 -20.13 -39.91
N LEU A 837 -59.91 -20.02 -38.85
CA LEU A 837 -59.77 -21.05 -37.81
C LEU A 837 -61.08 -21.31 -37.06
N VAL A 838 -61.82 -20.27 -36.70
CA VAL A 838 -63.13 -20.40 -36.05
C VAL A 838 -64.16 -21.02 -37.01
N SER A 839 -64.11 -20.65 -38.31
CA SER A 839 -64.98 -21.24 -39.33
C SER A 839 -64.66 -22.72 -39.60
N LEU A 840 -63.37 -23.10 -39.60
CA LEU A 840 -62.93 -24.48 -39.72
C LEU A 840 -63.27 -25.30 -38.47
N LEU A 841 -63.17 -24.72 -37.28
CA LEU A 841 -63.58 -25.36 -36.03
C LEU A 841 -65.10 -25.57 -36.00
N TYR A 842 -65.87 -24.57 -36.45
CA TYR A 842 -67.33 -24.68 -36.59
C TYR A 842 -67.71 -25.75 -37.62
N TYR A 843 -67.03 -25.79 -38.77
CA TYR A 843 -67.21 -26.82 -39.80
C TYR A 843 -66.86 -28.22 -39.28
N TYR A 844 -65.76 -28.35 -38.54
CA TYR A 844 -65.33 -29.60 -37.92
C TYR A 844 -66.31 -30.09 -36.85
N LEU A 845 -66.85 -29.18 -36.03
CA LEU A 845 -67.86 -29.50 -35.01
C LEU A 845 -69.23 -29.83 -35.62
N ARG A 846 -69.53 -29.36 -36.84
CA ARG A 846 -70.82 -29.62 -37.52
C ARG A 846 -70.86 -30.94 -38.31
N ILE A 847 -69.72 -31.62 -38.50
CA ILE A 847 -69.61 -32.80 -39.39
C ILE A 847 -69.45 -34.13 -38.65
N ARG A 848 -69.43 -34.18 -37.32
CA ARG A 848 -69.46 -35.48 -36.62
C ARG A 848 -70.89 -35.99 -36.38
N PRO A 849 -71.26 -37.18 -36.89
CA PRO A 849 -72.42 -37.92 -36.43
C PRO A 849 -72.11 -38.61 -35.09
N GLU A 850 -73.08 -38.59 -34.19
CA GLU A 850 -73.11 -39.37 -32.95
C GLU A 850 -73.04 -40.88 -33.21
N VAL A 851 -72.22 -41.59 -32.42
CA VAL A 851 -72.56 -42.95 -31.96
C VAL A 851 -72.15 -43.06 -30.49
N GLN A 852 -73.17 -43.16 -29.64
CA GLN A 852 -73.14 -43.56 -28.23
C GLN A 852 -73.05 -45.08 -28.07
N ALA A 853 -72.76 -45.53 -26.83
CA ALA A 853 -73.07 -46.82 -26.16
C ALA A 853 -71.79 -47.50 -25.62
N MET A 854 -71.69 -48.04 -24.40
CA MET A 854 -72.67 -48.40 -23.37
C MET A 854 -71.93 -48.78 -22.06
N THR A 855 -72.59 -48.52 -20.91
CA THR A 855 -72.62 -49.32 -19.65
C THR A 855 -71.36 -49.55 -18.77
N GLY A 856 -71.45 -49.13 -17.49
CA GLY A 856 -70.79 -49.79 -16.34
C GLY A 856 -71.57 -51.02 -15.85
N PRO A 857 -71.46 -51.52 -14.59
CA PRO A 857 -70.54 -51.17 -13.48
C PRO A 857 -69.86 -52.42 -12.81
N SER A 858 -68.86 -52.21 -11.95
CA SER A 858 -68.70 -52.82 -10.60
C SER A 858 -67.28 -52.65 -10.02
N SER A 859 -67.23 -52.68 -8.69
CA SER A 859 -66.23 -52.14 -7.76
C SER A 859 -65.19 -53.13 -7.24
N SER A 860 -63.95 -52.66 -7.02
CA SER A 860 -63.18 -52.80 -5.75
C SER A 860 -61.89 -51.94 -5.80
N SER A 861 -61.61 -51.22 -4.72
CA SER A 861 -60.59 -50.16 -4.48
C SER A 861 -59.11 -50.62 -4.47
N PRO A 862 -58.11 -49.71 -4.63
CA PRO A 862 -57.38 -49.05 -3.51
C PRO A 862 -56.91 -47.57 -3.82
N PRO A 863 -56.23 -46.84 -2.89
CA PRO A 863 -56.45 -45.40 -2.68
C PRO A 863 -55.51 -44.40 -3.38
N THR A 864 -56.10 -43.19 -3.50
CA THR A 864 -55.67 -41.80 -3.76
C THR A 864 -54.43 -41.32 -2.99
N GLY A 865 -53.68 -40.27 -3.34
CA GLY A 865 -53.81 -39.11 -4.27
C GLY A 865 -52.86 -38.01 -3.73
N GLY A 866 -52.06 -37.27 -4.51
CA GLY A 866 -52.43 -36.05 -5.28
C GLY A 866 -52.97 -34.94 -4.36
N GLY A 867 -52.49 -33.69 -4.28
CA GLY A 867 -51.60 -32.88 -5.10
C GLY A 867 -52.16 -31.44 -5.16
N PHE A 868 -51.28 -30.44 -4.97
CA PHE A 868 -51.33 -29.01 -5.36
C PHE A 868 -52.34 -28.02 -4.75
N THR A 869 -51.87 -26.81 -4.38
CA THR A 869 -51.85 -25.58 -5.23
C THR A 869 -51.07 -24.41 -4.59
N ASN A 870 -50.63 -23.48 -5.45
CA ASN A 870 -49.84 -22.24 -5.24
C ASN A 870 -50.55 -21.13 -4.44
N GLU A 871 -49.77 -20.21 -3.82
CA GLU A 871 -49.88 -18.74 -4.00
C GLU A 871 -48.73 -17.95 -3.31
N SER A 872 -48.55 -16.72 -3.80
CA SER A 872 -47.58 -15.61 -3.59
C SER A 872 -47.34 -15.07 -2.16
N TYR A 873 -46.19 -14.40 -1.88
CA TYR A 873 -46.10 -12.99 -1.39
C TYR A 873 -44.64 -12.47 -1.11
N GLU A 874 -44.50 -11.14 -1.06
CA GLU A 874 -43.33 -10.24 -0.81
C GLU A 874 -42.58 -10.43 0.53
N PRO A 875 -41.35 -9.87 0.70
CA PRO A 875 -40.73 -9.71 2.01
C PRO A 875 -40.81 -8.26 2.51
N ASP A 876 -41.37 -8.06 3.70
CA ASP A 876 -41.09 -6.88 4.51
C ASP A 876 -41.02 -7.22 6.00
N LEU A 877 -39.93 -6.74 6.61
CA LEU A 877 -39.75 -6.19 7.96
C LEU A 877 -40.15 -6.96 9.24
N THR A 878 -39.19 -6.88 10.18
CA THR A 878 -39.28 -6.73 11.64
C THR A 878 -39.38 -7.96 12.58
N VAL A 879 -38.28 -8.14 13.33
CA VAL A 879 -38.16 -8.09 14.81
C VAL A 879 -39.26 -8.75 15.65
N SER A 880 -38.89 -9.73 16.49
CA SER A 880 -39.21 -9.71 17.93
C SER A 880 -38.53 -10.85 18.69
N SER A 881 -37.99 -10.45 19.84
CA SER A 881 -37.55 -11.19 21.02
C SER A 881 -38.63 -12.04 21.71
N SER A 882 -38.19 -12.80 22.73
CA SER A 882 -38.90 -13.51 23.82
C SER A 882 -39.53 -14.85 23.43
N ASP A 883 -39.37 -15.96 24.16
CA ASP A 883 -39.49 -16.07 25.62
C ASP A 883 -38.69 -17.19 26.31
N ILE A 884 -38.62 -16.97 27.62
CA ILE A 884 -38.03 -17.68 28.74
C ILE A 884 -38.56 -19.12 28.93
N GLN A 885 -37.68 -20.04 29.30
CA GLN A 885 -38.01 -21.12 30.25
C GLN A 885 -36.89 -21.30 31.29
N THR A 886 -37.24 -20.94 32.51
CA THR A 886 -36.58 -21.33 33.76
C THR A 886 -36.92 -22.79 34.09
N PHE A 887 -35.96 -23.55 34.64
CA PHE A 887 -36.21 -24.37 35.83
C PHE A 887 -34.92 -24.69 36.59
N ASP A 888 -35.07 -24.58 37.90
CA ASP A 888 -34.12 -24.47 39.00
C ASP A 888 -33.68 -25.86 39.55
N SER A 889 -32.50 -25.95 40.15
CA SER A 889 -32.30 -26.65 41.44
C SER A 889 -30.87 -26.52 41.99
N THR A 890 -30.73 -25.56 42.91
CA THR A 890 -30.25 -25.67 44.30
C THR A 890 -28.97 -26.45 44.70
N LYS A 891 -28.08 -25.63 45.28
CA LYS A 891 -27.41 -25.73 46.61
C LYS A 891 -26.31 -26.77 46.85
N GLY A 892 -25.14 -26.22 47.18
CA GLY A 892 -24.02 -26.82 47.90
C GLY A 892 -22.89 -25.81 47.98
#